data_AF-A0A3S3NXL7-F1
#
_entry.id   AF-A0A3S3NXL7-F1
#
_cell.length_a   1.000
_cell.length_b   1.000
_cell.length_c   1.000
_cell.angle_alpha   90.00
_cell.angle_beta   90.00
_cell.angle_gamma   90.00
#
_symmetry.space_group_name_H-M   'P 1'
#
loop_
_entity.id
_entity.type
_entity.pdbx_description
1 polymer ?
#
loop_
_entity_poly.entity_id
_entity_poly.type
_entity_poly.pdbx_seq_one_letter_code
_entity_poly.pdbx_strand_id
1 'polypeptide(L)'
;MEQSIRCISKLMSKTYVQQSFDAITSRENQIRHLLEQRKCPENGWDDITIELLLQRIALMDSNNFPKNCSVGEREARFAYEKVALRHYRLGHGIGRSGDLNEVQPKAAGSSLLNILTNQLVLDVLQNCGVPNAKACFIAPMATGMSLTLCLLTLRHKRPNAKYVIWPRIDQKSCFKCIQTAGFQVIVIENKLIGDSLVTNLEEIENQIKTVGKENIVCILSTTSSFAPKVPDSIEEIALICSQENIPHIVNNAYGVQSSKCMHLIEQASRKGRVDAFVQSCDKNFLVPVGGAIIAGFNESLIREISKTYPGRASATSSLDVFLTLLHLGLNGYRNLLDSRKEMIQYLKNELQILAEKFGERILQTPANRISIGMTLDNFKVDGNATEIGSMLFLRGISGARVVSSDGKRKEPVLLHTTQAFYFPIVNKDFGGALRSDVVAEFQASIEGLPDLPKWMFYRYANSSRKGILYGSPVSPDNFSIEIIAIDTNNYDTFRHAVKFEVVEKETKYEVEMKFISLNVEEMFDEAKIKDVLEIFSDRLWIGSDNIYVTLIAAPSDVGGRLPIDPKDKEGVFIRIGSTNVFSQDLLDLEREVERIKNRNPCPRKYKATTAEYLFRSKDFYPDWCSFRLIRPLDSNGESSESTISEASTTPIYKPPVENYDNINWRSKPFPNRDYTLDIMYSFVIPSIMGIMVISSLSCLLFHRENLEKQTQEMSASQTEKYNSIQRA
;
A
#
# COMPACT_ATOMS: atom_id res chain seq x y z
N MET A 1 -38.38 -23.29 35.40
CA MET A 1 -38.66 -22.12 36.26
C MET A 1 -39.73 -22.43 37.30
N GLU A 2 -40.89 -23.01 36.93
CA GLU A 2 -41.97 -23.35 37.88
C GLU A 2 -41.55 -24.22 39.08
N GLN A 3 -40.67 -25.20 38.87
CA GLN A 3 -40.15 -26.02 39.97
C GLN A 3 -39.31 -25.20 40.96
N SER A 4 -38.53 -24.23 40.46
CA SER A 4 -37.76 -23.29 41.28
C SER A 4 -38.69 -22.36 42.09
N ILE A 5 -39.77 -21.88 41.48
CA ILE A 5 -40.82 -21.07 42.15
C ILE A 5 -41.40 -21.84 43.33
N ARG A 6 -41.77 -23.12 43.12
CA ARG A 6 -42.31 -23.98 44.17
C ARG A 6 -41.33 -24.21 45.32
N CYS A 7 -40.03 -24.29 45.04
CA CYS A 7 -39.01 -24.48 46.07
C CYS A 7 -38.75 -23.19 46.87
N ILE A 8 -38.65 -22.04 46.21
CA ILE A 8 -38.40 -20.75 46.88
C ILE A 8 -39.63 -20.33 47.70
N SER A 9 -40.84 -20.64 47.23
CA SER A 9 -42.09 -20.40 47.97
C SER A 9 -42.21 -21.20 49.28
N LYS A 10 -41.35 -22.20 49.51
CA LYS A 10 -41.22 -22.89 50.80
C LYS A 10 -40.29 -22.16 51.78
N LEU A 11 -39.47 -21.23 51.29
CA LEU A 11 -38.46 -20.49 52.05
C LEU A 11 -38.90 -19.04 52.34
N MET A 12 -39.75 -18.46 51.48
CA MET A 12 -40.17 -17.06 51.54
C MET A 12 -41.68 -16.92 51.29
N SER A 13 -42.25 -15.77 51.69
CA SER A 13 -43.66 -15.46 51.41
C SER A 13 -43.95 -15.50 49.91
N LYS A 14 -45.03 -16.21 49.55
CA LYS A 14 -45.47 -16.41 48.15
C LYS A 14 -45.63 -15.09 47.39
N THR A 15 -46.07 -14.02 48.05
CA THR A 15 -46.28 -12.71 47.42
C THR A 15 -44.96 -12.08 46.95
N TYR A 16 -43.92 -12.09 47.79
CA TYR A 16 -42.61 -11.56 47.42
C TYR A 16 -41.93 -12.43 46.35
N VAL A 17 -42.14 -13.74 46.41
CA VAL A 17 -41.66 -14.67 45.39
C VAL A 17 -42.32 -14.37 44.05
N GLN A 18 -43.66 -14.25 44.01
CA GLN A 18 -44.39 -13.94 42.79
C GLN A 18 -43.94 -12.61 42.17
N GLN A 19 -43.86 -11.55 42.97
CA GLN A 19 -43.38 -10.24 42.50
C GLN A 19 -41.97 -10.31 41.88
N SER A 20 -41.07 -11.07 42.50
CA SER A 20 -39.70 -11.26 42.00
C SER A 20 -39.70 -12.01 40.66
N PHE A 21 -40.53 -13.04 40.53
CA PHE A 21 -40.67 -13.80 39.29
C PHE A 21 -41.35 -13.01 38.17
N ASP A 22 -42.32 -12.16 38.49
CA ASP A 22 -42.96 -11.27 37.52
C ASP A 22 -41.91 -10.29 36.92
N ALA A 23 -41.00 -9.77 37.76
CA ALA A 23 -39.90 -8.92 37.32
C ALA A 23 -38.87 -9.66 36.43
N ILE A 24 -38.61 -10.94 36.69
CA ILE A 24 -37.77 -11.78 35.82
C ILE A 24 -38.48 -12.05 34.49
N THR A 25 -39.76 -12.45 34.57
CA THR A 25 -40.61 -12.79 33.41
C THR A 25 -40.75 -11.60 32.47
N SER A 26 -40.81 -10.37 32.99
CA SER A 26 -40.81 -9.15 32.18
C SER A 26 -39.58 -9.05 31.26
N ARG A 27 -38.37 -9.29 31.78
CA ARG A 27 -37.12 -9.31 30.99
C ARG A 27 -37.09 -10.50 30.03
N GLU A 28 -37.57 -11.65 30.46
CA GLU A 28 -37.66 -12.83 29.59
C GLU A 28 -38.62 -12.61 28.41
N ASN A 29 -39.70 -11.87 28.61
CA ASN A 29 -40.61 -11.49 27.54
C ASN A 29 -39.95 -10.57 26.51
N GLN A 30 -39.09 -9.63 26.94
CA GLN A 30 -38.31 -8.81 26.01
C GLN A 30 -37.35 -9.66 25.17
N ILE A 31 -36.60 -10.56 25.82
CA ILE A 31 -35.71 -11.52 25.13
C ILE A 31 -36.49 -12.40 24.16
N ARG A 32 -37.62 -12.95 24.60
CA ARG A 32 -38.50 -13.77 23.76
C ARG A 32 -38.99 -13.00 22.54
N HIS A 33 -39.45 -11.76 22.73
CA HIS A 33 -39.90 -10.91 21.64
C HIS A 33 -38.79 -10.63 20.62
N LEU A 34 -37.56 -10.38 21.06
CA LEU A 34 -36.40 -10.24 20.17
C LEU A 34 -36.15 -11.50 19.35
N LEU A 35 -36.20 -12.69 19.96
CA LEU A 35 -35.96 -13.97 19.29
C LEU A 35 -37.08 -14.33 18.29
N GLU A 36 -38.32 -14.01 18.62
CA GLU A 36 -39.50 -14.23 17.77
C GLU A 36 -39.52 -13.26 16.58
N GLN A 37 -39.36 -11.96 16.83
CA GLN A 37 -39.49 -10.92 15.79
C GLN A 37 -38.22 -10.68 15.00
N ARG A 38 -37.04 -10.88 15.62
CA ARG A 38 -35.71 -10.63 15.02
C ARG A 38 -35.53 -9.20 14.52
N LYS A 39 -36.20 -8.24 15.17
CA LYS A 39 -36.18 -6.81 14.85
C LYS A 39 -35.54 -6.02 15.97
N CYS A 40 -35.03 -4.84 15.61
CA CYS A 40 -34.43 -3.94 16.58
C CYS A 40 -35.52 -3.47 17.55
N PRO A 41 -35.27 -3.50 18.87
CA PRO A 41 -36.27 -3.05 19.82
C PRO A 41 -36.57 -1.57 19.57
N GLU A 42 -37.83 -1.18 19.73
CA GLU A 42 -38.23 0.22 19.48
C GLU A 42 -37.51 1.18 20.43
N ASN A 43 -37.42 0.80 21.70
CA ASN A 43 -36.68 1.49 22.74
C ASN A 43 -35.49 0.66 23.21
N GLY A 44 -34.40 1.34 23.57
CA GLY A 44 -33.20 0.72 24.13
C GLY A 44 -33.45 -0.09 25.39
N TRP A 45 -32.72 -1.19 25.56
CA TRP A 45 -32.76 -2.04 26.73
C TRP A 45 -31.77 -1.56 27.80
N ASP A 46 -32.06 -1.90 29.07
CA ASP A 46 -31.13 -1.67 30.17
C ASP A 46 -29.97 -2.68 30.14
N ASP A 47 -28.82 -2.25 30.68
CA ASP A 47 -27.58 -3.04 30.67
C ASP A 47 -27.75 -4.43 31.31
N ILE A 48 -28.58 -4.56 32.34
CA ILE A 48 -28.81 -5.85 33.03
C ILE A 48 -29.53 -6.83 32.09
N THR A 49 -30.52 -6.35 31.33
CA THR A 49 -31.26 -7.18 30.36
C THR A 49 -30.37 -7.62 29.20
N ILE A 50 -29.50 -6.73 28.70
CA ILE A 50 -28.49 -7.05 27.67
C ILE A 50 -27.47 -8.05 28.23
N GLU A 51 -26.95 -7.79 29.43
CA GLU A 51 -26.19 -8.65 30.35
C GLU A 51 -26.67 -10.10 30.32
N LEU A 52 -27.93 -10.25 30.72
CA LEU A 52 -28.63 -11.52 30.86
C LEU A 52 -28.74 -12.26 29.52
N LEU A 53 -29.07 -11.56 28.43
CA LEU A 53 -29.14 -12.17 27.11
C LEU A 53 -27.78 -12.68 26.65
N LEU A 54 -26.73 -11.87 26.80
CA LEU A 54 -25.37 -12.26 26.43
C LEU A 54 -24.87 -13.47 27.20
N GLN A 55 -25.13 -13.53 28.52
CA GLN A 55 -24.76 -14.69 29.33
C GLN A 55 -25.48 -15.96 28.84
N ARG A 56 -26.77 -15.87 28.51
CA ARG A 56 -27.52 -17.01 27.93
C ARG A 56 -26.91 -17.47 26.62
N ILE A 57 -26.59 -16.53 25.73
CA ILE A 57 -25.94 -16.83 24.45
C ILE A 57 -24.57 -17.50 24.68
N ALA A 58 -23.72 -16.95 25.56
CA ALA A 58 -22.41 -17.49 25.84
C ALA A 58 -22.45 -18.92 26.40
N LEU A 59 -23.42 -19.22 27.27
CA LEU A 59 -23.63 -20.55 27.84
C LEU A 59 -24.04 -21.60 26.80
N MET A 60 -24.45 -21.21 25.59
CA MET A 60 -24.80 -22.14 24.50
C MET A 60 -23.58 -22.59 23.67
N ASP A 61 -22.41 -21.98 23.87
CA ASP A 61 -21.19 -22.38 23.17
C ASP A 61 -20.47 -23.51 23.92
N SER A 62 -19.97 -24.50 23.18
CA SER A 62 -19.45 -25.74 23.76
C SER A 62 -18.25 -25.52 24.69
N ASN A 63 -17.42 -24.51 24.44
CA ASN A 63 -16.29 -24.14 25.30
C ASN A 63 -16.72 -23.70 26.72
N ASN A 64 -17.99 -23.38 26.93
CA ASN A 64 -18.55 -23.00 28.23
C ASN A 64 -19.34 -24.13 28.91
N PHE A 65 -19.46 -25.31 28.30
CA PHE A 65 -20.20 -26.42 28.91
C PHE A 65 -19.41 -27.04 30.07
N PRO A 66 -20.05 -27.29 31.23
CA PRO A 66 -19.36 -27.80 32.42
C PRO A 66 -18.82 -29.23 32.25
N LYS A 67 -19.41 -30.02 31.34
CA LYS A 67 -19.01 -31.41 31.06
C LYS A 67 -18.23 -31.54 29.74
N ASN A 68 -17.72 -30.44 29.18
CA ASN A 68 -16.96 -30.50 27.93
C ASN A 68 -15.59 -31.18 28.15
N CYS A 69 -15.26 -32.13 27.27
CA CYS A 69 -13.92 -32.69 27.14
C CYS A 69 -13.38 -32.35 25.74
N SER A 70 -12.53 -31.33 25.68
CA SER A 70 -12.00 -30.79 24.43
C SER A 70 -10.74 -31.52 23.99
N VAL A 71 -10.84 -32.38 22.96
CA VAL A 71 -9.71 -33.13 22.38
C VAL A 71 -9.28 -32.63 20.99
N GLY A 72 -9.98 -31.63 20.44
CA GLY A 72 -9.65 -31.02 19.15
C GLY A 72 -8.55 -29.96 19.22
N GLU A 73 -8.11 -29.53 18.05
CA GLU A 73 -7.13 -28.46 17.85
C GLU A 73 -7.75 -27.06 18.02
N ARG A 74 -9.05 -26.92 17.72
CA ARG A 74 -9.78 -25.63 17.75
C ARG A 74 -10.97 -25.67 18.71
N GLU A 75 -10.64 -25.58 20.00
CA GLU A 75 -11.56 -25.77 21.13
C GLU A 75 -11.87 -24.47 21.90
N ALA A 76 -11.49 -23.31 21.34
CA ALA A 76 -11.74 -21.99 21.94
C ALA A 76 -11.29 -21.86 23.41
N ARG A 77 -10.15 -22.48 23.76
CA ARG A 77 -9.53 -22.35 25.08
C ARG A 77 -8.95 -20.95 25.25
N PHE A 78 -9.26 -20.29 26.37
CA PHE A 78 -8.69 -18.99 26.73
C PHE A 78 -7.55 -19.19 27.73
N ALA A 79 -6.37 -18.63 27.43
CA ALA A 79 -5.23 -18.64 28.35
C ALA A 79 -5.31 -17.53 29.40
N TYR A 80 -5.79 -16.34 29.01
CA TYR A 80 -5.92 -15.18 29.88
C TYR A 80 -7.37 -14.81 30.13
N GLU A 81 -7.79 -14.82 31.40
CA GLU A 81 -9.18 -14.62 31.79
C GLU A 81 -9.75 -13.27 31.36
N LYS A 82 -8.97 -12.18 31.36
CA LYS A 82 -9.48 -10.88 30.89
C LYS A 82 -9.83 -10.89 29.40
N VAL A 83 -9.19 -11.73 28.58
CA VAL A 83 -9.56 -11.92 27.18
C VAL A 83 -10.88 -12.69 27.06
N ALA A 84 -11.10 -13.69 27.92
CA ALA A 84 -12.39 -14.38 27.97
C ALA A 84 -13.51 -13.42 28.39
N LEU A 85 -13.31 -12.65 29.45
CA LEU A 85 -14.30 -11.73 30.01
C LEU A 85 -14.67 -10.61 29.04
N ARG A 86 -13.69 -9.94 28.39
CA ARG A 86 -13.98 -8.86 27.44
C ARG A 86 -14.76 -9.32 26.20
N HIS A 87 -14.73 -10.61 25.89
CA HIS A 87 -15.46 -11.23 24.79
C HIS A 87 -16.70 -12.01 25.27
N TYR A 88 -17.12 -11.83 26.52
CA TYR A 88 -18.25 -12.56 27.13
C TYR A 88 -18.13 -14.09 26.97
N ARG A 89 -16.90 -14.61 26.96
CA ARG A 89 -16.55 -16.03 26.76
C ARG A 89 -16.98 -16.62 25.41
N LEU A 90 -17.25 -15.78 24.41
CA LEU A 90 -17.52 -16.18 23.01
C LEU A 90 -16.18 -16.36 22.27
N GLY A 91 -15.66 -17.58 22.24
CA GLY A 91 -14.30 -17.86 21.73
C GLY A 91 -14.23 -18.50 20.34
N HIS A 92 -15.34 -19.01 19.81
CA HIS A 92 -15.31 -19.82 18.58
C HIS A 92 -15.38 -19.01 17.26
N GLY A 93 -15.71 -17.72 17.35
CA GLY A 93 -15.95 -16.86 16.18
C GLY A 93 -17.28 -17.14 15.49
N ILE A 94 -17.44 -16.62 14.27
CA ILE A 94 -18.63 -16.79 13.42
C ILE A 94 -18.32 -17.65 12.19
N GLY A 95 -19.37 -18.31 11.67
CA GLY A 95 -19.33 -19.07 10.44
C GLY A 95 -18.64 -20.43 10.52
N ARG A 96 -18.52 -21.04 9.34
CA ARG A 96 -17.80 -22.31 9.09
C ARG A 96 -16.79 -22.13 7.96
N SER A 97 -16.13 -23.21 7.56
CA SER A 97 -15.02 -23.16 6.59
C SER A 97 -15.41 -22.61 5.22
N GLY A 98 -16.69 -22.65 4.84
CA GLY A 98 -17.16 -22.21 3.50
C GLY A 98 -18.29 -21.17 3.49
N ASP A 99 -18.75 -20.66 4.64
CA ASP A 99 -19.79 -19.61 4.69
C ASP A 99 -19.77 -18.92 6.08
N LEU A 100 -19.75 -17.58 6.08
CA LEU A 100 -19.82 -16.78 7.31
C LEU A 100 -21.17 -16.91 8.03
N ASN A 101 -22.24 -17.21 7.30
CA ASN A 101 -23.60 -17.29 7.83
C ASN A 101 -24.02 -18.70 8.22
N GLU A 102 -23.15 -19.70 8.05
CA GLU A 102 -23.46 -21.08 8.43
C GLU A 102 -23.33 -21.29 9.95
N VAL A 103 -24.31 -21.99 10.51
CA VAL A 103 -24.37 -22.29 11.95
C VAL A 103 -23.19 -23.18 12.35
N GLN A 104 -22.45 -22.74 13.37
CA GLN A 104 -21.34 -23.47 13.95
C GLN A 104 -21.83 -24.47 15.01
N PRO A 105 -21.73 -25.80 14.81
CA PRO A 105 -22.22 -26.78 15.78
C PRO A 105 -21.52 -26.70 17.14
N LYS A 106 -20.24 -26.28 17.19
CA LYS A 106 -19.51 -26.05 18.45
C LYS A 106 -19.89 -24.75 19.16
N ALA A 107 -20.61 -23.85 18.48
CA ALA A 107 -20.85 -22.49 18.93
C ALA A 107 -22.25 -22.01 18.53
N ALA A 108 -23.27 -22.68 19.08
CA ALA A 108 -24.67 -22.36 18.80
C ALA A 108 -25.04 -20.95 19.28
N GLY A 109 -24.44 -20.49 20.38
CA GLY A 109 -24.59 -19.14 20.91
C GLY A 109 -23.99 -18.10 19.98
N SER A 110 -22.70 -18.23 19.64
CA SER A 110 -22.04 -17.32 18.67
C SER A 110 -22.78 -17.27 17.33
N SER A 111 -23.33 -18.40 16.88
CA SER A 111 -24.14 -18.47 15.65
C SER A 111 -25.46 -17.72 15.79
N LEU A 112 -26.17 -17.89 16.91
CA LEU A 112 -27.41 -17.17 17.21
C LEU A 112 -27.16 -15.66 17.28
N LEU A 113 -26.09 -15.24 17.96
CA LEU A 113 -25.68 -13.84 18.01
C LEU A 113 -25.51 -13.27 16.60
N ASN A 114 -24.71 -13.93 15.76
CA ASN A 114 -24.47 -13.46 14.40
C ASN A 114 -25.75 -13.35 13.56
N ILE A 115 -26.64 -14.35 13.66
CA ILE A 115 -27.95 -14.35 12.97
C ILE A 115 -28.79 -13.16 13.44
N LEU A 116 -28.92 -12.97 14.75
CA LEU A 116 -29.69 -11.87 15.31
C LEU A 116 -29.09 -10.53 14.88
N THR A 117 -27.78 -10.32 15.01
CA THR A 117 -27.13 -9.07 14.60
C THR A 117 -27.39 -8.74 13.14
N ASN A 118 -27.27 -9.72 12.23
CA ASN A 118 -27.55 -9.51 10.82
C ASN A 118 -29.01 -9.10 10.56
N GLN A 119 -29.97 -9.66 11.28
CA GLN A 119 -31.39 -9.27 11.17
C GLN A 119 -31.65 -7.88 11.77
N LEU A 120 -31.05 -7.56 12.91
CA LEU A 120 -31.15 -6.23 13.52
C LEU A 120 -30.60 -5.15 12.60
N VAL A 121 -29.43 -5.38 12.00
CA VAL A 121 -28.84 -4.46 11.04
C VAL A 121 -29.72 -4.32 9.80
N LEU A 122 -30.29 -5.41 9.29
CA LEU A 122 -31.20 -5.35 8.14
C LEU A 122 -32.43 -4.47 8.45
N ASP A 123 -33.04 -4.67 9.61
CA ASP A 123 -34.18 -3.88 10.09
C ASP A 123 -33.80 -2.39 10.23
N VAL A 124 -32.61 -2.08 10.76
CA VAL A 124 -32.12 -0.71 10.82
C VAL A 124 -31.90 -0.11 9.43
N LEU A 125 -31.28 -0.84 8.49
CA LEU A 125 -31.09 -0.34 7.12
C LEU A 125 -32.42 -0.04 6.42
N GLN A 126 -33.42 -0.90 6.63
CA GLN A 126 -34.77 -0.71 6.11
C GLN A 126 -35.43 0.54 6.72
N ASN A 127 -35.34 0.71 8.04
CA ASN A 127 -35.84 1.89 8.75
C ASN A 127 -35.09 3.19 8.41
N CYS A 128 -33.82 3.12 7.97
CA CYS A 128 -32.99 4.27 7.64
C CYS A 128 -33.12 4.75 6.18
N GLY A 129 -33.96 4.10 5.37
CA GLY A 129 -34.32 4.60 4.04
C GLY A 129 -34.05 3.64 2.88
N VAL A 130 -33.74 2.37 3.13
CA VAL A 130 -33.68 1.32 2.09
C VAL A 130 -34.64 0.17 2.44
N PRO A 131 -35.97 0.41 2.46
CA PRO A 131 -36.96 -0.59 2.89
C PRO A 131 -36.96 -1.86 2.03
N ASN A 132 -36.50 -1.79 0.78
CA ASN A 132 -36.45 -2.95 -0.11
C ASN A 132 -35.15 -3.78 -0.02
N ALA A 133 -34.22 -3.43 0.88
CA ALA A 133 -33.07 -4.27 1.16
C ALA A 133 -33.54 -5.66 1.61
N LYS A 134 -33.07 -6.72 0.94
CA LYS A 134 -33.55 -8.09 1.18
C LYS A 134 -32.64 -8.89 2.10
N ALA A 135 -31.34 -8.67 2.01
CA ALA A 135 -30.36 -9.42 2.78
C ALA A 135 -29.16 -8.54 3.11
N CYS A 136 -28.56 -8.78 4.28
CA CYS A 136 -27.27 -8.24 4.65
C CYS A 136 -26.53 -9.18 5.61
N PHE A 137 -25.23 -8.99 5.73
CA PHE A 137 -24.43 -9.61 6.79
C PHE A 137 -23.27 -8.69 7.20
N ILE A 138 -22.82 -8.86 8.44
CA ILE A 138 -21.59 -8.22 8.93
C ILE A 138 -20.39 -9.06 8.51
N ALA A 139 -19.49 -8.45 7.75
CA ALA A 139 -18.15 -8.95 7.51
C ALA A 139 -17.21 -8.31 8.55
N PRO A 140 -16.43 -9.10 9.33
CA PRO A 140 -15.46 -8.58 10.29
C PRO A 140 -14.17 -8.16 9.58
N MET A 141 -14.33 -7.27 8.60
CA MET A 141 -13.28 -6.58 7.86
C MET A 141 -13.73 -5.15 7.62
N ALA A 142 -12.76 -4.23 7.46
CA ALA A 142 -13.06 -2.85 7.08
C ALA A 142 -13.73 -2.78 5.69
N THR A 143 -14.46 -1.69 5.42
CA THR A 143 -15.22 -1.47 4.18
C THR A 143 -14.42 -1.76 2.90
N GLY A 144 -13.13 -1.38 2.85
CA GLY A 144 -12.28 -1.66 1.70
C GLY A 144 -12.12 -3.16 1.41
N MET A 145 -11.83 -3.96 2.43
CA MET A 145 -11.72 -5.42 2.28
C MET A 145 -13.07 -6.07 1.99
N SER A 146 -14.16 -5.53 2.53
CA SER A 146 -15.52 -5.98 2.20
C SER A 146 -15.91 -5.68 0.75
N LEU A 147 -15.46 -4.54 0.19
CA LEU A 147 -15.57 -4.26 -1.25
C LEU A 147 -14.71 -5.26 -2.06
N THR A 148 -13.50 -5.58 -1.62
CA THR A 148 -12.67 -6.64 -2.23
C THR A 148 -13.41 -7.98 -2.25
N LEU A 149 -14.09 -8.36 -1.17
CA LEU A 149 -14.88 -9.60 -1.12
C LEU A 149 -16.00 -9.62 -2.17
N CYS A 150 -16.73 -8.50 -2.33
CA CYS A 150 -17.73 -8.35 -3.39
C CYS A 150 -17.10 -8.51 -4.79
N LEU A 151 -15.95 -7.85 -5.04
CA LEU A 151 -15.23 -7.91 -6.31
C LEU A 151 -14.72 -9.33 -6.63
N LEU A 152 -14.19 -10.05 -5.64
CA LEU A 152 -13.76 -11.44 -5.78
C LEU A 152 -14.94 -12.36 -6.11
N THR A 153 -16.11 -12.11 -5.53
CA THR A 153 -17.33 -12.87 -5.87
C THR A 153 -17.73 -12.62 -7.33
N LEU A 154 -17.67 -11.37 -7.79
CA LEU A 154 -17.97 -11.03 -9.18
C LEU A 154 -16.95 -11.58 -10.19
N ARG A 155 -15.69 -11.78 -9.79
CA ARG A 155 -14.69 -12.47 -10.63
C ARG A 155 -15.18 -13.83 -11.10
N HIS A 156 -15.76 -14.62 -10.20
CA HIS A 156 -16.26 -15.96 -10.54
C HIS A 156 -17.46 -15.89 -11.50
N LYS A 157 -18.27 -14.84 -11.42
CA LYS A 157 -19.40 -14.62 -12.34
C LYS A 157 -18.99 -14.04 -13.69
N ARG A 158 -17.88 -13.31 -13.74
CA ARG A 158 -17.36 -12.63 -14.94
C ARG A 158 -15.86 -12.92 -15.09
N PRO A 159 -15.47 -14.15 -15.48
CA PRO A 159 -14.07 -14.58 -15.49
C PRO A 159 -13.20 -13.82 -16.49
N ASN A 160 -13.80 -13.32 -17.57
CA ASN A 160 -13.09 -12.56 -18.61
C ASN A 160 -12.89 -11.08 -18.24
N ALA A 161 -13.61 -10.60 -17.23
CA ALA A 161 -13.59 -9.20 -16.85
C ALA A 161 -12.33 -8.82 -16.07
N LYS A 162 -11.70 -7.72 -16.46
CA LYS A 162 -10.42 -7.23 -15.92
C LYS A 162 -10.53 -5.84 -15.30
N TYR A 163 -11.54 -5.06 -15.69
CA TYR A 163 -11.64 -3.65 -15.37
C TYR A 163 -12.77 -3.35 -14.37
N VAL A 164 -12.53 -2.41 -13.48
CA VAL A 164 -13.57 -1.79 -12.65
C VAL A 164 -13.65 -0.32 -13.00
N ILE A 165 -14.83 0.14 -13.44
CA ILE A 165 -15.10 1.55 -13.67
C ILE A 165 -15.36 2.21 -12.33
N TRP A 166 -14.65 3.29 -12.04
CA TRP A 166 -14.66 3.92 -10.72
C TRP A 166 -14.69 5.46 -10.84
N PRO A 167 -15.83 6.10 -10.55
CA PRO A 167 -15.90 7.55 -10.36
C PRO A 167 -14.96 8.00 -9.25
N ARG A 168 -14.05 8.91 -9.59
CA ARG A 168 -12.90 9.25 -8.74
C ARG A 168 -13.34 9.80 -7.38
N ILE A 169 -12.83 9.20 -6.33
CA ILE A 169 -12.84 9.75 -4.97
C ILE A 169 -11.48 9.53 -4.30
N ASP A 170 -10.87 10.60 -3.81
CA ASP A 170 -9.49 10.55 -3.28
C ASP A 170 -9.46 9.98 -1.84
N GLN A 171 -9.69 8.67 -1.76
CA GLN A 171 -9.64 7.84 -0.56
C GLN A 171 -8.90 6.53 -0.90
N LYS A 172 -7.77 6.28 -0.23
CA LYS A 172 -6.84 5.20 -0.60
C LYS A 172 -7.46 3.80 -0.49
N SER A 173 -8.34 3.54 0.47
CA SER A 173 -8.88 2.20 0.73
C SER A 173 -9.84 1.70 -0.35
N CYS A 174 -10.72 2.57 -0.89
CA CYS A 174 -11.65 2.17 -1.95
C CYS A 174 -10.98 2.09 -3.32
N PHE A 175 -9.84 2.77 -3.52
CA PHE A 175 -8.99 2.54 -4.69
C PHE A 175 -8.20 1.23 -4.56
N LYS A 176 -7.53 1.04 -3.41
CA LYS A 176 -6.74 -0.18 -3.13
C LYS A 176 -7.58 -1.44 -3.13
N CYS A 177 -8.87 -1.40 -2.81
CA CYS A 177 -9.69 -2.62 -2.79
C CYS A 177 -9.81 -3.27 -4.18
N ILE A 178 -9.81 -2.47 -5.24
CA ILE A 178 -9.84 -2.94 -6.64
C ILE A 178 -8.50 -3.60 -7.00
N GLN A 179 -7.39 -2.93 -6.67
CA GLN A 179 -6.04 -3.46 -6.90
C GLN A 179 -5.80 -4.74 -6.10
N THR A 180 -6.25 -4.77 -4.83
CA THR A 180 -6.13 -5.92 -3.94
C THR A 180 -6.96 -7.10 -4.44
N ALA A 181 -8.14 -6.83 -5.02
CA ALA A 181 -8.89 -7.87 -5.69
C ALA A 181 -8.11 -8.43 -6.89
N GLY A 182 -7.25 -7.64 -7.55
CA GLY A 182 -6.45 -8.02 -8.72
C GLY A 182 -7.05 -7.53 -10.04
N PHE A 183 -7.80 -6.42 -10.01
CA PHE A 183 -8.40 -5.79 -11.19
C PHE A 183 -7.71 -4.47 -11.55
N GLN A 184 -7.85 -4.06 -12.80
CA GLN A 184 -7.39 -2.76 -13.29
C GLN A 184 -8.47 -1.71 -13.06
N VAL A 185 -8.08 -0.52 -12.59
CA VAL A 185 -9.01 0.58 -12.31
C VAL A 185 -9.11 1.48 -13.54
N ILE A 186 -10.34 1.72 -14.00
CA ILE A 186 -10.63 2.81 -14.95
C ILE A 186 -11.16 3.97 -14.12
N VAL A 187 -10.30 4.98 -13.93
CA VAL A 187 -10.62 6.17 -13.14
C VAL A 187 -11.44 7.12 -14.00
N ILE A 188 -12.67 7.42 -13.57
CA ILE A 188 -13.52 8.41 -14.23
C ILE A 188 -13.39 9.73 -13.47
N GLU A 189 -12.82 10.74 -14.13
CA GLU A 189 -12.72 12.09 -13.55
C GLU A 189 -14.10 12.73 -13.42
N ASN A 190 -14.28 13.49 -12.33
CA ASN A 190 -15.55 14.16 -12.03
C ASN A 190 -15.71 15.44 -12.86
N LYS A 191 -16.97 15.83 -13.14
CA LYS A 191 -17.30 17.14 -13.73
C LYS A 191 -17.44 18.18 -12.63
N LEU A 192 -16.85 19.36 -12.81
CA LEU A 192 -17.05 20.50 -11.91
C LEU A 192 -18.32 21.26 -12.33
N ILE A 193 -19.31 21.32 -11.45
CA ILE A 193 -20.55 22.09 -11.64
C ILE A 193 -20.73 23.01 -10.42
N GLY A 194 -20.55 24.32 -10.63
CA GLY A 194 -20.42 25.27 -9.53
C GLY A 194 -19.22 24.91 -8.65
N ASP A 195 -19.44 24.74 -7.34
CA ASP A 195 -18.42 24.26 -6.40
C ASP A 195 -18.42 22.72 -6.23
N SER A 196 -19.36 22.01 -6.87
CA SER A 196 -19.55 20.57 -6.66
C SER A 196 -18.80 19.74 -7.71
N LEU A 197 -18.12 18.69 -7.26
CA LEU A 197 -17.59 17.65 -8.15
C LEU A 197 -18.62 16.52 -8.28
N VAL A 198 -19.20 16.38 -9.47
CA VAL A 198 -20.28 15.44 -9.79
C VAL A 198 -19.79 14.32 -10.72
N THR A 199 -20.53 13.21 -10.75
CA THR A 199 -20.22 12.07 -11.62
C THR A 199 -20.26 12.46 -13.10
N ASN A 200 -19.27 12.02 -13.88
CA ASN A 200 -19.27 12.16 -15.33
C ASN A 200 -19.94 10.94 -16.00
N LEU A 201 -21.25 11.00 -16.21
CA LEU A 201 -22.03 9.90 -16.80
C LEU A 201 -21.64 9.60 -18.26
N GLU A 202 -21.39 10.64 -19.06
CA GLU A 202 -20.96 10.49 -20.46
C GLU A 202 -19.64 9.72 -20.55
N GLU A 203 -18.69 10.02 -19.68
CA GLU A 203 -17.40 9.31 -19.67
C GLU A 203 -17.54 7.86 -19.21
N ILE A 204 -18.45 7.56 -18.28
CA ILE A 204 -18.78 6.17 -17.94
C ILE A 204 -19.28 5.42 -19.16
N GLU A 205 -20.25 5.97 -19.90
CA GLU A 205 -20.79 5.33 -21.11
C GLU A 205 -19.74 5.19 -22.21
N ASN A 206 -18.89 6.20 -22.40
CA ASN A 206 -17.79 6.15 -23.36
C ASN A 206 -16.81 5.02 -23.01
N GLN A 207 -16.38 4.92 -21.75
CA GLN A 207 -15.46 3.85 -21.31
C GLN A 207 -16.09 2.46 -21.43
N ILE A 208 -17.40 2.32 -21.20
CA ILE A 208 -18.11 1.06 -21.44
C ILE A 208 -18.04 0.67 -22.92
N LYS A 209 -18.25 1.62 -23.84
CA LYS A 209 -18.16 1.39 -25.30
C LYS A 209 -16.73 1.07 -25.75
N THR A 210 -15.74 1.78 -25.21
CA THR A 210 -14.33 1.61 -25.60
C THR A 210 -13.73 0.29 -25.11
N VAL A 211 -14.02 -0.09 -23.87
CA VAL A 211 -13.41 -1.28 -23.24
C VAL A 211 -14.22 -2.55 -23.51
N GLY A 212 -15.51 -2.42 -23.78
CA GLY A 212 -16.44 -3.54 -23.93
C GLY A 212 -17.00 -4.01 -22.59
N LYS A 213 -18.32 -4.18 -22.53
CA LYS A 213 -19.04 -4.52 -21.29
C LYS A 213 -18.65 -5.87 -20.69
N GLU A 214 -18.23 -6.82 -21.51
CA GLU A 214 -17.75 -8.14 -21.10
C GLU A 214 -16.42 -8.08 -20.32
N ASN A 215 -15.61 -7.06 -20.57
CA ASN A 215 -14.33 -6.85 -19.90
C ASN A 215 -14.48 -6.10 -18.56
N ILE A 216 -15.68 -5.61 -18.24
CA ILE A 216 -15.98 -4.85 -17.03
C ILE A 216 -16.58 -5.77 -15.95
N VAL A 217 -15.97 -5.74 -14.77
CA VAL A 217 -16.36 -6.53 -13.59
C VAL A 217 -17.59 -5.90 -12.94
N CYS A 218 -17.51 -4.59 -12.68
CA CYS A 218 -18.59 -3.78 -12.15
C CYS A 218 -18.28 -2.28 -12.33
N ILE A 219 -19.30 -1.46 -12.10
CA ILE A 219 -19.13 -0.05 -11.75
C ILE A 219 -19.12 0.06 -10.23
N LEU A 220 -18.07 0.69 -9.67
CA LEU A 220 -17.94 0.94 -8.23
C LEU A 220 -18.20 2.43 -7.95
N SER A 221 -19.45 2.77 -7.62
CA SER A 221 -19.85 4.14 -7.28
C SER A 221 -19.69 4.43 -5.78
N THR A 222 -19.72 5.70 -5.38
CA THR A 222 -19.59 6.13 -3.98
C THR A 222 -20.64 7.16 -3.60
N THR A 223 -21.38 6.91 -2.52
CA THR A 223 -22.37 7.87 -1.96
C THR A 223 -21.72 8.83 -0.97
N SER A 224 -21.14 8.31 0.11
CA SER A 224 -20.59 9.11 1.19
C SER A 224 -19.16 9.57 0.85
N SER A 225 -18.98 10.87 0.61
CA SER A 225 -17.70 11.47 0.18
C SER A 225 -17.34 12.76 0.93
N PHE A 226 -16.08 13.19 0.82
CA PHE A 226 -15.64 14.50 1.31
C PHE A 226 -16.02 15.59 0.29
N ALA A 227 -16.54 16.72 0.77
CA ALA A 227 -16.73 17.91 -0.07
C ALA A 227 -15.36 18.37 -0.63
N PRO A 228 -15.27 18.86 -1.88
CA PRO A 228 -16.38 19.27 -2.77
C PRO A 228 -17.07 18.14 -3.55
N LYS A 229 -16.62 16.88 -3.45
CA LYS A 229 -17.31 15.77 -4.10
C LYS A 229 -18.66 15.51 -3.44
N VAL A 230 -19.68 15.34 -4.27
CA VAL A 230 -21.03 14.96 -3.84
C VAL A 230 -21.26 13.45 -4.07
N PRO A 231 -22.30 12.86 -3.46
CA PRO A 231 -22.70 11.49 -3.77
C PRO A 231 -22.82 11.28 -5.27
N ASP A 232 -22.33 10.15 -5.78
CA ASP A 232 -22.46 9.85 -7.19
C ASP A 232 -23.92 9.80 -7.63
N SER A 233 -24.15 10.07 -8.92
CA SER A 233 -25.43 9.92 -9.63
C SER A 233 -25.82 8.44 -9.76
N ILE A 234 -26.03 7.77 -8.62
CA ILE A 234 -26.19 6.32 -8.56
C ILE A 234 -27.50 5.83 -9.16
N GLU A 235 -28.52 6.70 -9.30
CA GLU A 235 -29.76 6.36 -9.99
C GLU A 235 -29.49 6.17 -11.49
N GLU A 236 -28.78 7.09 -12.10
CA GLU A 236 -28.39 7.07 -13.50
C GLU A 236 -27.36 5.97 -13.78
N ILE A 237 -26.36 5.79 -12.90
CA ILE A 237 -25.41 4.67 -13.00
C ILE A 237 -26.15 3.33 -12.91
N ALA A 238 -27.16 3.20 -12.04
CA ALA A 238 -27.94 1.99 -11.93
C ALA A 238 -28.74 1.71 -13.22
N LEU A 239 -29.26 2.74 -13.89
CA LEU A 239 -29.92 2.61 -15.19
C LEU A 239 -28.93 2.08 -16.25
N ILE A 240 -27.75 2.69 -16.35
CA ILE A 240 -26.68 2.26 -17.27
C ILE A 240 -26.29 0.79 -17.00
N CYS A 241 -26.05 0.45 -15.73
CA CYS A 241 -25.72 -0.91 -15.30
C CYS A 241 -26.82 -1.93 -15.67
N SER A 242 -28.09 -1.52 -15.59
CA SER A 242 -29.22 -2.35 -15.99
C SER A 242 -29.27 -2.56 -17.50
N GLN A 243 -29.07 -1.50 -18.29
CA GLN A 243 -29.10 -1.54 -19.76
C GLN A 243 -27.94 -2.37 -20.33
N GLU A 244 -26.74 -2.19 -19.79
CA GLU A 244 -25.53 -2.87 -20.27
C GLU A 244 -25.26 -4.22 -19.59
N ASN A 245 -26.12 -4.62 -18.64
CA ASN A 245 -25.98 -5.84 -17.83
C ASN A 245 -24.60 -5.93 -17.13
N ILE A 246 -24.14 -4.81 -16.57
CA ILE A 246 -22.91 -4.69 -15.80
C ILE A 246 -23.27 -4.65 -14.31
N PRO A 247 -22.60 -5.41 -13.43
CA PRO A 247 -22.83 -5.32 -12.00
C PRO A 247 -22.54 -3.93 -11.42
N HIS A 248 -23.29 -3.52 -10.40
CA HIS A 248 -23.13 -2.24 -9.72
C HIS A 248 -22.89 -2.46 -8.22
N ILE A 249 -21.72 -2.04 -7.75
CA ILE A 249 -21.38 -2.02 -6.32
C ILE A 249 -21.35 -0.57 -5.84
N VAL A 250 -22.02 -0.29 -4.73
CA VAL A 250 -22.05 1.05 -4.13
C VAL A 250 -21.21 1.06 -2.85
N ASN A 251 -20.16 1.88 -2.84
CA ASN A 251 -19.42 2.23 -1.63
C ASN A 251 -20.23 3.24 -0.80
N ASN A 252 -20.92 2.75 0.21
CA ASN A 252 -21.76 3.52 1.14
C ASN A 252 -21.13 3.60 2.54
N ALA A 253 -19.80 3.74 2.59
CA ALA A 253 -18.98 3.64 3.81
C ALA A 253 -19.60 4.29 5.05
N TYR A 254 -20.03 5.54 4.97
CA TYR A 254 -20.63 6.28 6.08
C TYR A 254 -21.95 6.95 5.68
N GLY A 255 -22.71 6.30 4.79
CA GLY A 255 -23.97 6.85 4.30
C GLY A 255 -25.22 6.36 5.02
N VAL A 256 -25.14 5.36 5.91
CA VAL A 256 -26.32 4.92 6.71
C VAL A 256 -26.83 6.04 7.59
N GLN A 257 -25.92 6.85 8.14
CA GLN A 257 -26.25 8.03 8.93
C GLN A 257 -26.88 9.20 8.13
N SER A 258 -27.03 9.06 6.81
CA SER A 258 -27.61 10.07 5.92
C SER A 258 -28.81 9.51 5.18
N SER A 259 -30.01 9.96 5.56
CA SER A 259 -31.25 9.57 4.90
C SER A 259 -31.23 9.84 3.39
N LYS A 260 -30.54 10.91 2.95
CA LYS A 260 -30.37 11.22 1.53
C LYS A 260 -29.54 10.16 0.79
N CYS A 261 -28.45 9.67 1.38
CA CYS A 261 -27.64 8.59 0.79
C CYS A 261 -28.43 7.29 0.72
N MET A 262 -29.14 6.95 1.81
CA MET A 262 -29.98 5.75 1.86
C MET A 262 -31.13 5.81 0.84
N HIS A 263 -31.83 6.95 0.74
CA HIS A 263 -32.88 7.12 -0.28
C HIS A 263 -32.34 7.04 -1.71
N LEU A 264 -31.14 7.57 -1.99
CA LEU A 264 -30.53 7.44 -3.32
C LEU A 264 -30.29 5.95 -3.67
N ILE A 265 -29.85 5.13 -2.72
CA ILE A 265 -29.65 3.69 -2.92
C ILE A 265 -30.99 3.00 -3.20
N GLU A 266 -32.02 3.34 -2.44
CA GLU A 266 -33.38 2.83 -2.65
C GLU A 266 -33.90 3.21 -4.04
N GLN A 267 -33.78 4.46 -4.47
CA GLN A 267 -34.23 4.89 -5.79
C GLN A 267 -33.44 4.21 -6.92
N ALA A 268 -32.11 4.10 -6.77
CA ALA A 268 -31.25 3.41 -7.71
C ALA A 268 -31.66 1.94 -7.90
N SER A 269 -32.02 1.25 -6.82
CA SER A 269 -32.50 -0.14 -6.88
C SER A 269 -33.86 -0.31 -7.57
N ARG A 270 -34.72 0.73 -7.52
CA ARG A 270 -36.04 0.71 -8.16
C ARG A 270 -35.97 0.99 -9.66
N LYS A 271 -35.10 1.93 -10.05
CA LYS A 271 -34.98 2.42 -11.43
C LYS A 271 -34.01 1.59 -12.28
N GLY A 272 -33.06 0.90 -11.66
CA GLY A 272 -32.03 0.16 -12.38
C GLY A 272 -31.43 -0.95 -11.54
N ARG A 273 -30.13 -1.18 -11.72
CA ARG A 273 -29.39 -2.29 -11.11
C ARG A 273 -28.46 -1.81 -9.99
N VAL A 274 -28.63 -2.40 -8.81
CA VAL A 274 -27.68 -2.32 -7.68
C VAL A 274 -27.49 -3.74 -7.13
N ASP A 275 -26.29 -4.29 -7.26
CA ASP A 275 -25.99 -5.67 -6.85
C ASP A 275 -25.66 -5.75 -5.35
N ALA A 276 -24.85 -4.82 -4.86
CA ALA A 276 -24.52 -4.72 -3.44
C ALA A 276 -24.15 -3.28 -3.04
N PHE A 277 -24.37 -2.94 -1.78
CA PHE A 277 -23.88 -1.71 -1.17
C PHE A 277 -23.20 -2.03 0.16
N VAL A 278 -22.06 -1.38 0.42
CA VAL A 278 -21.17 -1.72 1.53
C VAL A 278 -20.96 -0.53 2.46
N GLN A 279 -21.12 -0.74 3.76
CA GLN A 279 -21.05 0.31 4.79
C GLN A 279 -20.08 -0.08 5.91
N SER A 280 -19.46 0.88 6.58
CA SER A 280 -18.61 0.60 7.75
C SER A 280 -19.44 0.56 9.03
N CYS A 281 -19.08 -0.33 9.96
CA CYS A 281 -19.75 -0.42 11.25
C CYS A 281 -19.37 0.78 12.13
N ASP A 282 -18.08 1.10 12.23
CA ASP A 282 -17.57 2.17 13.09
C ASP A 282 -18.19 3.54 12.79
N LYS A 283 -18.29 3.89 11.50
CA LYS A 283 -18.75 5.22 11.08
C LYS A 283 -20.26 5.41 11.18
N ASN A 284 -21.03 4.33 11.27
CA ASN A 284 -22.49 4.40 11.27
C ASN A 284 -23.10 3.96 12.61
N PHE A 285 -22.40 3.13 13.40
CA PHE A 285 -22.92 2.52 14.62
C PHE A 285 -22.09 2.81 15.86
N LEU A 286 -21.10 3.72 15.79
CA LEU A 286 -20.30 4.17 16.95
C LEU A 286 -19.56 3.02 17.67
N VAL A 287 -19.07 2.06 16.88
CA VAL A 287 -18.31 0.89 17.37
C VAL A 287 -16.84 0.96 16.94
N PRO A 288 -15.94 0.13 17.49
CA PRO A 288 -14.55 0.06 17.05
C PRO A 288 -14.41 -0.23 15.55
N VAL A 289 -13.31 0.27 14.96
CA VAL A 289 -12.94 0.00 13.57
C VAL A 289 -12.69 -1.49 13.37
N GLY A 290 -13.21 -2.05 12.28
CA GLY A 290 -12.90 -3.42 11.87
C GLY A 290 -14.06 -4.22 11.29
N GLY A 291 -15.30 -3.71 11.39
CA GLY A 291 -16.49 -4.32 10.79
C GLY A 291 -17.05 -3.52 9.62
N ALA A 292 -17.71 -4.22 8.70
CA ALA A 292 -18.50 -3.62 7.64
C ALA A 292 -19.74 -4.47 7.35
N ILE A 293 -20.78 -3.83 6.82
CA ILE A 293 -22.01 -4.48 6.41
C ILE A 293 -21.99 -4.58 4.89
N ILE A 294 -22.33 -5.76 4.37
CA ILE A 294 -22.59 -5.97 2.95
C ILE A 294 -24.09 -6.25 2.82
N ALA A 295 -24.79 -5.41 2.09
CA ALA A 295 -26.24 -5.48 1.90
C ALA A 295 -26.60 -5.44 0.42
N GLY A 296 -27.79 -5.92 0.07
CA GLY A 296 -28.28 -5.85 -1.30
C GLY A 296 -29.73 -6.29 -1.46
N PHE A 297 -30.16 -6.28 -2.73
CA PHE A 297 -31.55 -6.52 -3.14
C PHE A 297 -31.77 -7.94 -3.67
N ASN A 298 -30.69 -8.70 -3.86
CA ASN A 298 -30.72 -10.10 -4.27
C ASN A 298 -30.07 -10.98 -3.20
N GLU A 299 -30.89 -11.71 -2.45
CA GLU A 299 -30.45 -12.60 -1.36
C GLU A 299 -29.47 -13.67 -1.82
N SER A 300 -29.66 -14.24 -3.02
CA SER A 300 -28.76 -15.27 -3.56
C SER A 300 -27.34 -14.73 -3.74
N LEU A 301 -27.20 -13.52 -4.29
CA LEU A 301 -25.91 -12.88 -4.48
C LEU A 301 -25.25 -12.52 -3.15
N ILE A 302 -26.00 -11.95 -2.20
CA ILE A 302 -25.45 -11.62 -0.88
C ILE A 302 -24.96 -12.88 -0.16
N ARG A 303 -25.68 -14.00 -0.30
CA ARG A 303 -25.23 -15.30 0.24
C ARG A 303 -23.99 -15.84 -0.46
N GLU A 304 -23.85 -15.66 -1.77
CA GLU A 304 -22.63 -16.04 -2.50
C GLU A 304 -21.42 -15.19 -2.05
N ILE A 305 -21.61 -13.89 -1.79
CA ILE A 305 -20.54 -13.05 -1.24
C ILE A 305 -20.12 -13.55 0.14
N SER A 306 -21.07 -13.93 0.99
CA SER A 306 -20.80 -14.54 2.31
C SER A 306 -19.99 -15.84 2.18
N LYS A 307 -20.33 -16.70 1.22
CA LYS A 307 -19.63 -17.98 0.93
C LYS A 307 -18.23 -17.80 0.35
N THR A 308 -17.96 -16.66 -0.27
CA THR A 308 -16.64 -16.37 -0.86
C THR A 308 -15.59 -16.13 0.22
N TYR A 309 -16.00 -15.83 1.46
CA TYR A 309 -15.06 -15.65 2.58
C TYR A 309 -14.47 -17.01 3.01
N PRO A 310 -13.14 -17.17 3.01
CA PRO A 310 -12.52 -18.44 3.36
C PRO A 310 -12.34 -18.58 4.88
N GLY A 311 -13.05 -19.54 5.49
CA GLY A 311 -12.86 -19.88 6.90
C GLY A 311 -13.78 -19.14 7.88
N ARG A 312 -13.52 -19.36 9.18
CA ARG A 312 -14.21 -18.66 10.27
C ARG A 312 -13.66 -17.26 10.45
N ALA A 313 -14.48 -16.38 10.99
CA ALA A 313 -14.10 -14.99 11.23
C ALA A 313 -14.36 -14.54 12.68
N SER A 314 -13.85 -13.37 13.05
CA SER A 314 -14.06 -12.79 14.37
C SER A 314 -15.53 -12.45 14.62
N ALA A 315 -16.04 -12.73 15.81
CA ALA A 315 -17.39 -12.35 16.24
C ALA A 315 -17.46 -10.92 16.82
N THR A 316 -16.31 -10.27 17.07
CA THR A 316 -16.26 -9.00 17.81
C THR A 316 -17.07 -7.89 17.14
N SER A 317 -16.95 -7.72 15.82
CA SER A 317 -17.72 -6.69 15.11
C SER A 317 -19.23 -6.94 15.18
N SER A 318 -19.67 -8.20 15.12
CA SER A 318 -21.08 -8.56 15.28
C SER A 318 -21.55 -8.34 16.72
N LEU A 319 -20.71 -8.63 17.71
CA LEU A 319 -20.99 -8.38 19.14
C LEU A 319 -21.15 -6.88 19.41
N ASP A 320 -20.20 -6.06 18.97
CA ASP A 320 -20.22 -4.62 19.23
C ASP A 320 -21.48 -3.97 18.64
N VAL A 321 -21.81 -4.28 17.39
CA VAL A 321 -23.03 -3.75 16.73
C VAL A 321 -24.29 -4.28 17.41
N PHE A 322 -24.31 -5.55 17.83
CA PHE A 322 -25.45 -6.14 18.53
C PHE A 322 -25.75 -5.38 19.82
N LEU A 323 -24.72 -5.15 20.64
CA LEU A 323 -24.88 -4.45 21.92
C LEU A 323 -25.30 -3.01 21.72
N THR A 324 -24.68 -2.30 20.79
CA THR A 324 -25.03 -0.91 20.51
C THR A 324 -26.48 -0.78 20.02
N LEU A 325 -26.95 -1.69 19.17
CA LEU A 325 -28.34 -1.65 18.69
C LEU A 325 -29.36 -2.01 19.76
N LEU A 326 -29.07 -2.96 20.65
CA LEU A 326 -29.94 -3.24 21.79
C LEU A 326 -29.99 -2.09 22.80
N HIS A 327 -28.86 -1.43 23.03
CA HIS A 327 -28.77 -0.28 23.94
C HIS A 327 -29.50 0.95 23.38
N LEU A 328 -29.35 1.26 22.09
CA LEU A 328 -30.00 2.41 21.47
C LEU A 328 -31.49 2.16 21.17
N GLY A 329 -31.81 0.97 20.67
CA GLY A 329 -33.07 0.71 19.97
C GLY A 329 -33.23 1.59 18.72
N LEU A 330 -34.37 1.44 18.04
CA LEU A 330 -34.69 2.24 16.85
C LEU A 330 -34.84 3.72 17.17
N ASN A 331 -35.48 4.06 18.30
CA ASN A 331 -35.70 5.45 18.68
C ASN A 331 -34.39 6.14 19.07
N GLY A 332 -33.51 5.48 19.82
CA GLY A 332 -32.19 6.04 20.14
C GLY A 332 -31.34 6.27 18.89
N TYR A 333 -31.37 5.32 17.94
CA TYR A 333 -30.67 5.49 16.67
C TYR A 333 -31.26 6.63 15.83
N ARG A 334 -32.60 6.75 15.72
CA ARG A 334 -33.28 7.88 15.04
C ARG A 334 -32.90 9.23 15.66
N ASN A 335 -32.86 9.32 16.99
CA ASN A 335 -32.44 10.52 17.69
C ASN A 335 -31.01 10.94 17.29
N LEU A 336 -30.06 9.99 17.20
CA LEU A 336 -28.71 10.28 16.71
C LEU A 336 -28.71 10.82 15.28
N LEU A 337 -29.55 10.28 14.39
CA LEU A 337 -29.67 10.76 13.01
C LEU A 337 -30.23 12.18 12.94
N ASP A 338 -31.20 12.51 13.80
CA ASP A 338 -31.81 13.83 13.85
C ASP A 338 -30.86 14.86 14.47
N SER A 339 -30.20 14.55 15.59
CA SER A 339 -29.14 15.38 16.15
C SER A 339 -28.01 15.63 15.15
N ARG A 340 -27.63 14.65 14.34
CA ARG A 340 -26.64 14.85 13.27
C ARG A 340 -27.10 15.88 12.22
N LYS A 341 -28.39 15.89 11.85
CA LYS A 341 -28.96 16.88 10.91
C LYS A 341 -28.96 18.30 11.50
N GLU A 342 -29.21 18.41 12.79
CA GLU A 342 -29.11 19.69 13.51
C GLU A 342 -27.65 20.16 13.58
N MET A 343 -26.73 19.27 13.96
CA MET A 343 -25.30 19.57 14.08
C MET A 343 -24.66 19.98 12.75
N ILE A 344 -25.05 19.38 11.62
CA ILE A 344 -24.50 19.79 10.32
C ILE A 344 -24.99 21.19 9.93
N GLN A 345 -26.22 21.56 10.29
CA GLN A 345 -26.74 22.91 10.05
C GLN A 345 -26.06 23.93 10.94
N TYR A 346 -25.88 23.61 12.22
CA TYR A 346 -25.11 24.42 13.17
C TYR A 346 -23.68 24.62 12.68
N LEU A 347 -22.97 23.54 12.34
CA LEU A 347 -21.60 23.59 11.81
C LEU A 347 -21.52 24.46 10.56
N LYS A 348 -22.47 24.35 9.63
CA LYS A 348 -22.51 25.19 8.43
C LYS A 348 -22.64 26.67 8.77
N ASN A 349 -23.53 27.02 9.70
CA ASN A 349 -23.77 28.42 10.09
C ASN A 349 -22.55 29.02 10.80
N GLU A 350 -21.97 28.31 11.76
CA GLU A 350 -20.78 28.79 12.49
C GLU A 350 -19.57 28.91 11.56
N LEU A 351 -19.38 27.95 10.66
CA LEU A 351 -18.29 27.99 9.69
C LEU A 351 -18.50 29.10 8.66
N GLN A 352 -19.74 29.51 8.37
CA GLN A 352 -20.04 30.63 7.48
C GLN A 352 -19.64 31.95 8.13
N ILE A 353 -19.99 32.14 9.41
CA ILE A 353 -19.58 33.31 10.20
C ILE A 353 -18.05 33.38 10.28
N LEU A 354 -17.39 32.24 10.51
CA LEU A 354 -15.93 32.15 10.52
C LEU A 354 -15.34 32.51 9.16
N ALA A 355 -15.88 31.96 8.07
CA ALA A 355 -15.39 32.20 6.73
C ALA A 355 -15.47 33.69 6.37
N GLU A 356 -16.63 34.32 6.59
CA GLU A 356 -16.85 35.75 6.32
C GLU A 356 -15.89 36.65 7.11
N LYS A 357 -15.59 36.31 8.36
CA LYS A 357 -14.64 37.04 9.21
C LYS A 357 -13.23 37.11 8.61
N PHE A 358 -12.83 36.08 7.87
CA PHE A 358 -11.50 35.98 7.25
C PHE A 358 -11.52 36.17 5.73
N GLY A 359 -12.63 36.69 5.17
CA GLY A 359 -12.78 36.92 3.73
C GLY A 359 -12.86 35.63 2.90
N GLU A 360 -13.15 34.50 3.53
CA GLU A 360 -13.36 33.19 2.91
C GLU A 360 -14.86 32.94 2.69
N ARG A 361 -15.20 31.83 2.02
CA ARG A 361 -16.58 31.40 1.81
C ARG A 361 -16.74 29.89 2.00
N ILE A 362 -17.96 29.46 2.32
CA ILE A 362 -18.33 28.04 2.24
C ILE A 362 -18.59 27.64 0.79
N LEU A 363 -18.08 26.46 0.41
CA LEU A 363 -18.36 25.84 -0.88
C LEU A 363 -19.83 25.39 -0.96
N GLN A 364 -20.50 25.73 -2.06
CA GLN A 364 -21.90 25.40 -2.29
C GLN A 364 -22.07 23.98 -2.82
N THR A 365 -22.12 23.00 -1.90
CA THR A 365 -22.29 21.58 -2.21
C THR A 365 -23.57 20.98 -1.61
N PRO A 366 -24.78 21.40 -2.06
CA PRO A 366 -26.06 21.07 -1.40
C PRO A 366 -26.41 19.57 -1.41
N ALA A 367 -25.84 18.81 -2.35
CA ALA A 367 -26.03 17.36 -2.42
C ALA A 367 -25.21 16.59 -1.37
N ASN A 368 -24.10 17.16 -0.87
CA ASN A 368 -23.35 16.56 0.23
C ASN A 368 -23.99 16.98 1.58
N ARG A 369 -24.50 16.00 2.32
CA ARG A 369 -25.23 16.22 3.60
C ARG A 369 -24.44 15.85 4.85
N ILE A 370 -23.15 15.56 4.68
CA ILE A 370 -22.25 15.10 5.76
C ILE A 370 -21.00 15.99 5.83
N SER A 371 -20.38 16.30 4.68
CA SER A 371 -19.13 17.06 4.62
C SER A 371 -19.38 18.48 4.11
N ILE A 372 -18.67 19.45 4.68
CA ILE A 372 -18.66 20.86 4.27
C ILE A 372 -17.23 21.24 3.88
N GLY A 373 -17.07 22.07 2.86
CA GLY A 373 -15.78 22.67 2.49
C GLY A 373 -15.82 24.19 2.67
N MET A 374 -14.72 24.77 3.13
CA MET A 374 -14.49 26.21 3.25
C MET A 374 -13.26 26.54 2.41
N THR A 375 -13.28 27.67 1.71
CA THR A 375 -12.11 28.16 0.97
C THR A 375 -10.99 28.57 1.92
N LEU A 376 -9.76 28.58 1.41
CA LEU A 376 -8.55 29.02 2.12
C LEU A 376 -7.73 29.93 1.21
N ASP A 377 -8.40 30.75 0.40
CA ASP A 377 -7.79 31.56 -0.66
C ASP A 377 -6.89 32.67 -0.08
N ASN A 378 -7.28 33.25 1.06
CA ASN A 378 -6.58 34.31 1.77
C ASN A 378 -5.60 33.79 2.83
N PHE A 379 -5.67 32.49 3.16
CA PHE A 379 -4.78 31.87 4.13
C PHE A 379 -3.54 31.26 3.46
N LYS A 380 -2.54 32.09 3.21
CA LYS A 380 -1.21 31.65 2.77
C LYS A 380 -0.17 32.00 3.84
N VAL A 381 0.13 31.06 4.72
CA VAL A 381 1.36 31.13 5.53
C VAL A 381 2.49 30.63 4.62
N ASP A 382 3.45 31.51 4.29
CA ASP A 382 4.61 31.21 3.41
C ASP A 382 4.28 30.50 2.08
N GLY A 383 3.07 30.75 1.54
CA GLY A 383 2.62 30.16 0.29
C GLY A 383 2.17 28.70 0.36
N ASN A 384 1.95 28.11 1.55
CA ASN A 384 1.53 26.71 1.68
C ASN A 384 0.35 26.53 2.66
N ALA A 385 -0.83 26.20 2.13
CA ALA A 385 -2.03 25.98 2.95
C ALA A 385 -1.93 24.74 3.86
N THR A 386 -0.99 23.82 3.63
CA THR A 386 -0.87 22.56 4.40
C THR A 386 -0.51 22.78 5.88
N GLU A 387 0.15 23.87 6.23
CA GLU A 387 0.54 24.16 7.61
C GLU A 387 -0.68 24.31 8.53
N ILE A 388 -1.79 24.87 8.04
CA ILE A 388 -3.04 25.00 8.78
C ILE A 388 -3.53 23.63 9.27
N GLY A 389 -3.38 22.59 8.45
CA GLY A 389 -3.74 21.22 8.83
C GLY A 389 -2.95 20.76 10.05
N SER A 390 -1.64 21.03 10.08
CA SER A 390 -0.78 20.70 11.23
C SER A 390 -1.13 21.54 12.47
N MET A 391 -1.44 22.83 12.28
CA MET A 391 -1.81 23.74 13.36
C MET A 391 -3.11 23.34 14.04
N LEU A 392 -4.12 22.92 13.25
CA LEU A 392 -5.39 22.41 13.77
C LEU A 392 -5.16 21.11 14.56
N PHE A 393 -4.36 20.20 14.02
CA PHE A 393 -4.05 18.93 14.68
C PHE A 393 -3.33 19.13 16.02
N LEU A 394 -2.31 20.00 16.08
CA LEU A 394 -1.59 20.33 17.31
C LEU A 394 -2.49 21.01 18.37
N ARG A 395 -3.61 21.59 17.95
CA ARG A 395 -4.62 22.18 18.84
C ARG A 395 -5.72 21.19 19.24
N GLY A 396 -5.53 19.90 18.97
CA GLY A 396 -6.48 18.85 19.33
C GLY A 396 -7.69 18.71 18.39
N ILE A 397 -7.65 19.36 17.21
CA ILE A 397 -8.73 19.24 16.22
C ILE A 397 -8.42 18.06 15.30
N SER A 398 -9.20 16.99 15.45
CA SER A 398 -9.13 15.80 14.57
C SER A 398 -10.25 15.82 13.52
N GLY A 399 -10.03 15.16 12.39
CA GLY A 399 -11.02 15.04 11.31
C GLY A 399 -11.12 16.24 10.36
N ALA A 400 -10.50 17.39 10.68
CA ALA A 400 -10.34 18.49 9.76
C ALA A 400 -9.31 18.13 8.66
N ARG A 401 -9.71 18.27 7.40
CA ARG A 401 -8.85 17.97 6.23
C ARG A 401 -8.55 19.25 5.47
N VAL A 402 -7.28 19.59 5.34
CA VAL A 402 -6.81 20.69 4.50
C VAL A 402 -6.33 20.13 3.16
N VAL A 403 -6.77 20.74 2.06
CA VAL A 403 -6.44 20.34 0.70
C VAL A 403 -5.82 21.55 0.01
N SER A 404 -4.55 21.46 -0.35
CA SER A 404 -3.85 22.51 -1.11
C SER A 404 -3.73 22.14 -2.58
N SER A 405 -3.78 23.15 -3.45
CA SER A 405 -3.41 23.07 -4.87
C SER A 405 -1.90 22.91 -5.08
N ASP A 406 -1.08 23.24 -4.07
CA ASP A 406 0.39 23.08 -4.09
C ASP A 406 0.84 21.62 -4.06
N GLY A 407 -0.12 20.69 -3.87
CA GLY A 407 0.02 19.33 -4.36
C GLY A 407 0.07 19.32 -5.89
N LYS A 408 1.03 20.06 -6.49
CA LYS A 408 1.38 19.92 -7.88
C LYS A 408 1.47 18.42 -8.11
N ARG A 409 0.76 17.91 -9.12
CA ARG A 409 1.32 16.78 -9.89
C ARG A 409 2.75 17.24 -10.15
N LYS A 410 3.75 16.64 -9.48
CA LYS A 410 5.13 16.82 -9.90
C LYS A 410 5.07 16.32 -11.35
N GLU A 411 5.06 17.27 -12.28
CA GLU A 411 5.06 16.96 -13.70
C GLU A 411 6.21 15.98 -13.90
N PRO A 412 5.98 14.89 -14.64
CA PRO A 412 7.05 13.95 -14.89
C PRO A 412 8.24 14.72 -15.47
N VAL A 413 9.43 14.43 -14.98
CA VAL A 413 10.64 15.01 -15.54
C VAL A 413 10.79 14.43 -16.94
N LEU A 414 10.68 15.31 -17.94
CA LEU A 414 10.84 14.94 -19.34
C LEU A 414 12.30 14.63 -19.62
N LEU A 415 12.56 13.42 -20.11
CA LEU A 415 13.83 12.96 -20.63
C LEU A 415 13.71 12.73 -22.13
N HIS A 416 14.81 12.85 -22.86
CA HIS A 416 14.86 12.53 -24.28
C HIS A 416 15.79 11.34 -24.50
N THR A 417 15.39 10.35 -25.31
CA THR A 417 16.29 9.24 -25.68
C THR A 417 17.55 9.80 -26.34
N THR A 418 18.68 9.13 -26.13
CA THR A 418 20.02 9.55 -26.61
C THR A 418 20.53 10.90 -26.10
N GLN A 419 19.80 11.64 -25.24
CA GLN A 419 20.28 12.89 -24.66
C GLN A 419 20.78 12.69 -23.22
N ALA A 420 21.96 13.23 -22.91
CA ALA A 420 22.47 13.20 -21.55
C ALA A 420 21.58 14.07 -20.64
N PHE A 421 21.14 13.51 -19.52
CA PHE A 421 20.40 14.24 -18.48
C PHE A 421 21.13 14.16 -17.15
N TYR A 422 20.85 15.13 -16.28
CA TYR A 422 21.22 15.07 -14.88
C TYR A 422 20.07 15.59 -14.01
N PHE A 423 19.91 15.01 -12.83
CA PHE A 423 18.87 15.35 -11.88
C PHE A 423 19.51 15.49 -10.47
N PRO A 424 19.60 16.72 -9.93
CA PRO A 424 20.13 16.93 -8.59
C PRO A 424 19.11 16.57 -7.52
N ILE A 425 19.54 15.82 -6.51
CA ILE A 425 18.78 15.44 -5.32
C ILE A 425 19.23 16.33 -4.16
N VAL A 426 18.29 17.05 -3.55
CA VAL A 426 18.53 17.94 -2.41
C VAL A 426 17.60 17.62 -1.24
N ASN A 427 18.02 17.96 -0.01
CA ASN A 427 17.19 17.72 1.19
C ASN A 427 15.78 18.33 1.08
N LYS A 428 15.64 19.45 0.36
CA LYS A 428 14.36 20.14 0.13
C LYS A 428 13.33 19.27 -0.62
N ASP A 429 13.77 18.27 -1.39
CA ASP A 429 12.88 17.41 -2.17
C ASP A 429 11.98 16.53 -1.30
N PHE A 430 12.32 16.37 -0.01
CA PHE A 430 11.59 15.59 0.98
C PHE A 430 10.56 16.43 1.77
N GLY A 431 10.03 17.51 1.16
CA GLY A 431 8.88 18.24 1.69
C GLY A 431 9.11 18.94 3.04
N GLY A 432 10.36 19.29 3.35
CA GLY A 432 10.75 19.93 4.62
C GLY A 432 10.88 18.97 5.82
N ALA A 433 10.63 17.67 5.64
CA ALA A 433 10.85 16.67 6.68
C ALA A 433 12.33 16.47 7.01
N LEU A 434 13.18 16.56 5.97
CA LEU A 434 14.64 16.55 6.11
C LEU A 434 15.15 18.00 6.13
N ARG A 435 15.76 18.42 7.25
CA ARG A 435 16.30 19.77 7.40
C ARG A 435 17.51 20.00 6.48
N SER A 436 17.75 21.25 6.08
CA SER A 436 18.82 21.60 5.14
C SER A 436 20.24 21.48 5.70
N ASP A 437 20.39 21.47 7.03
CA ASP A 437 21.65 21.38 7.76
C ASP A 437 22.12 19.94 8.01
N VAL A 438 21.22 18.97 7.88
CA VAL A 438 21.48 17.54 8.13
C VAL A 438 22.25 16.91 6.98
N VAL A 439 23.28 16.13 7.33
CA VAL A 439 24.02 15.28 6.38
C VAL A 439 23.22 14.01 6.16
N ALA A 440 22.62 13.88 4.99
CA ALA A 440 21.86 12.70 4.58
C ALA A 440 22.62 11.89 3.52
N GLU A 441 22.53 10.58 3.63
CA GLU A 441 22.93 9.62 2.61
C GLU A 441 21.72 9.33 1.71
N PHE A 442 21.89 9.32 0.39
CA PHE A 442 20.81 9.03 -0.55
C PHE A 442 21.01 7.69 -1.24
N GLN A 443 19.94 6.93 -1.36
CA GLN A 443 19.87 5.70 -2.15
C GLN A 443 18.76 5.86 -3.18
N ALA A 444 19.01 5.48 -4.43
CA ALA A 444 18.05 5.60 -5.52
C ALA A 444 17.86 4.24 -6.22
N SER A 445 16.62 3.90 -6.54
CA SER A 445 16.26 2.63 -7.18
C SER A 445 14.97 2.79 -7.99
N ILE A 446 14.74 1.92 -8.99
CA ILE A 446 13.43 1.89 -9.67
C ILE A 446 12.36 1.47 -8.66
N GLU A 447 11.18 2.10 -8.69
CA GLU A 447 10.10 1.79 -7.76
C GLU A 447 9.74 0.29 -7.78
N GLY A 448 10.01 -0.40 -6.66
CA GLY A 448 9.76 -1.83 -6.50
C GLY A 448 10.90 -2.77 -6.97
N LEU A 449 12.04 -2.23 -7.40
CA LEU A 449 13.24 -2.99 -7.80
C LEU A 449 14.46 -2.51 -6.99
N PRO A 450 15.51 -3.34 -6.84
CA PRO A 450 16.67 -3.00 -6.03
C PRO A 450 17.67 -2.05 -6.70
N ASP A 451 17.68 -1.97 -8.04
CA ASP A 451 18.70 -1.28 -8.81
C ASP A 451 18.14 -0.14 -9.67
N LEU A 452 19.04 0.76 -10.09
CA LEU A 452 18.78 1.76 -11.14
C LEU A 452 18.80 1.12 -12.54
N PRO A 453 18.22 1.77 -13.56
CA PRO A 453 18.42 1.36 -14.95
C PRO A 453 19.93 1.32 -15.29
N LYS A 454 20.36 0.35 -16.11
CA LYS A 454 21.80 0.16 -16.44
C LYS A 454 22.49 1.37 -17.07
N TRP A 455 21.72 2.26 -17.69
CA TRP A 455 22.19 3.48 -18.33
C TRP A 455 22.18 4.70 -17.40
N MET A 456 21.68 4.55 -16.17
CA MET A 456 21.56 5.60 -15.16
C MET A 456 22.46 5.32 -13.96
N PHE A 457 23.20 6.33 -13.54
CA PHE A 457 24.18 6.26 -12.47
C PHE A 457 23.87 7.29 -11.38
N TYR A 458 24.33 6.98 -10.17
CA TYR A 458 24.21 7.84 -9.00
C TYR A 458 25.60 8.21 -8.48
N ARG A 459 25.82 9.50 -8.20
CA ARG A 459 27.03 10.01 -7.53
C ARG A 459 26.67 11.01 -6.44
N TYR A 460 27.47 11.04 -5.38
CA TYR A 460 27.33 12.00 -4.30
C TYR A 460 28.44 13.05 -4.40
N ALA A 461 28.05 14.31 -4.63
CA ALA A 461 28.98 15.41 -4.73
C ALA A 461 29.32 15.96 -3.34
N ASN A 462 30.48 15.57 -2.78
CA ASN A 462 30.94 16.01 -1.46
C ASN A 462 31.07 17.54 -1.33
N SER A 463 31.44 18.23 -2.40
CA SER A 463 31.62 19.69 -2.42
C SER A 463 30.31 20.47 -2.29
N SER A 464 29.22 19.95 -2.85
CA SER A 464 27.91 20.61 -2.86
C SER A 464 26.88 19.95 -1.93
N ARG A 465 27.20 18.79 -1.34
CA ARG A 465 26.33 17.94 -0.51
C ARG A 465 25.01 17.57 -1.21
N LYS A 466 25.09 17.22 -2.49
CA LYS A 466 23.94 16.83 -3.32
C LYS A 466 24.17 15.46 -3.94
N GLY A 467 23.11 14.65 -4.01
CA GLY A 467 23.10 13.48 -4.88
C GLY A 467 22.85 13.90 -6.32
N ILE A 468 23.46 13.24 -7.29
CA ILE A 468 23.25 13.50 -8.71
C ILE A 468 22.92 12.18 -9.38
N LEU A 469 21.73 12.12 -10.00
CA LEU A 469 21.38 11.07 -10.95
C LEU A 469 21.72 11.56 -12.34
N TYR A 470 22.37 10.74 -13.16
CA TYR A 470 22.68 11.09 -14.54
C TYR A 470 22.73 9.85 -15.43
N GLY A 471 22.63 10.07 -16.73
CA GLY A 471 22.68 9.00 -17.72
C GLY A 471 22.13 9.46 -19.06
N SER A 472 21.89 8.50 -19.94
CA SER A 472 21.24 8.73 -21.23
C SER A 472 20.25 7.59 -21.51
N PRO A 473 18.94 7.87 -21.60
CA PRO A 473 17.95 6.82 -21.82
C PRO A 473 18.09 6.21 -23.21
N VAL A 474 17.99 4.89 -23.26
CA VAL A 474 18.11 4.09 -24.50
C VAL A 474 16.74 3.81 -25.11
N SER A 475 15.75 3.43 -24.27
CA SER A 475 14.38 3.16 -24.69
C SER A 475 13.40 4.27 -24.26
N PRO A 476 12.29 4.47 -24.99
CA PRO A 476 11.24 5.45 -24.66
C PRO A 476 10.30 4.98 -23.53
N ASP A 477 10.79 4.21 -22.56
CA ASP A 477 9.97 3.66 -21.49
C ASP A 477 9.81 4.64 -20.32
N ASN A 478 8.58 4.83 -19.87
CA ASN A 478 8.28 5.63 -18.68
C ASN A 478 8.54 4.82 -17.40
N PHE A 479 9.24 5.41 -16.43
CA PHE A 479 9.56 4.76 -15.16
C PHE A 479 9.52 5.72 -13.98
N SER A 480 9.52 5.18 -12.77
CA SER A 480 9.54 5.95 -11.52
C SER A 480 10.71 5.49 -10.66
N ILE A 481 11.44 6.44 -10.07
CA ILE A 481 12.58 6.18 -9.17
C ILE A 481 12.17 6.53 -7.75
N GLU A 482 12.34 5.57 -6.83
CA GLU A 482 12.27 5.79 -5.39
C GLU A 482 13.65 6.23 -4.89
N ILE A 483 13.69 7.38 -4.24
CA ILE A 483 14.85 7.95 -3.58
C ILE A 483 14.61 7.89 -2.07
N ILE A 484 15.51 7.22 -1.37
CA ILE A 484 15.51 7.08 0.09
C ILE A 484 16.64 7.96 0.63
N ALA A 485 16.31 8.93 1.47
CA ALA A 485 17.30 9.68 2.26
C ALA A 485 17.38 9.08 3.66
N ILE A 486 18.60 8.83 4.13
CA ILE A 486 18.89 8.32 5.46
C ILE A 486 19.67 9.40 6.20
N ASP A 487 19.14 9.89 7.31
CA ASP A 487 19.89 10.80 8.19
C ASP A 487 21.02 10.02 8.87
N THR A 488 22.25 10.50 8.71
CA THR A 488 23.46 9.84 9.24
C THR A 488 23.56 9.87 10.77
N ASN A 489 22.84 10.77 11.45
CA ASN A 489 22.90 10.91 12.90
C ASN A 489 21.92 9.99 13.63
N ASN A 490 20.69 9.88 13.13
CA ASN A 490 19.60 9.16 13.82
C ASN A 490 19.05 7.98 13.01
N TYR A 491 19.53 7.75 11.79
CA TYR A 491 19.09 6.70 10.88
C TYR A 491 17.61 6.78 10.47
N ASP A 492 16.98 7.95 10.59
CA ASP A 492 15.63 8.17 10.08
C ASP A 492 15.62 8.11 8.55
N THR A 493 14.62 7.42 8.00
CA THR A 493 14.48 7.21 6.56
C THR A 493 13.34 8.05 6.00
N PHE A 494 13.63 8.83 4.96
CA PHE A 494 12.66 9.62 4.22
C PHE A 494 12.57 9.12 2.79
N ARG A 495 11.36 9.10 2.21
CA ARG A 495 11.13 8.55 0.88
C ARG A 495 10.58 9.61 -0.06
N HIS A 496 11.11 9.65 -1.27
CA HIS A 496 10.65 10.53 -2.33
C HIS A 496 10.62 9.78 -3.66
N ALA A 497 9.46 9.77 -4.34
CA ALA A 497 9.34 9.16 -5.66
C ALA A 497 9.31 10.24 -6.75
N VAL A 498 10.15 10.06 -7.77
CA VAL A 498 10.24 10.93 -8.96
C VAL A 498 9.79 10.15 -10.19
N LYS A 499 8.89 10.73 -10.98
CA LYS A 499 8.41 10.15 -12.24
C LYS A 499 9.20 10.73 -13.40
N PHE A 500 9.66 9.88 -14.31
CA PHE A 500 10.34 10.27 -15.54
C PHE A 500 9.50 9.84 -16.75
N GLU A 501 9.38 10.74 -17.72
CA GLU A 501 8.72 10.49 -19.00
C GLU A 501 9.76 10.61 -20.11
N VAL A 502 9.94 9.56 -20.91
CA VAL A 502 11.00 9.51 -21.92
C VAL A 502 10.42 9.70 -23.31
N VAL A 503 10.88 10.73 -24.02
CA VAL A 503 10.46 11.07 -25.38
C VAL A 503 11.57 10.68 -26.37
N GLU A 504 11.19 10.07 -27.48
CA GLU A 504 12.14 9.64 -28.50
C GLU A 504 12.82 10.82 -29.20
N LYS A 505 14.16 10.79 -29.28
CA LYS A 505 15.02 11.74 -29.98
C LYS A 505 16.22 10.97 -30.55
N GLU A 506 16.36 10.95 -31.86
CA GLU A 506 17.41 10.18 -32.53
C GLU A 506 18.68 11.01 -32.82
N THR A 507 19.84 10.34 -32.85
CA THR A 507 21.11 10.85 -33.41
C THR A 507 21.70 9.83 -34.38
N LYS A 508 22.47 10.30 -35.37
CA LYS A 508 23.11 9.42 -36.38
C LYS A 508 24.62 9.44 -36.30
N TYR A 509 25.20 10.60 -36.01
CA TYR A 509 26.65 10.80 -35.94
C TYR A 509 27.00 11.28 -34.55
N GLU A 510 28.01 10.68 -33.91
CA GLU A 510 28.49 11.11 -32.60
C GLU A 510 30.00 11.34 -32.60
N VAL A 511 30.47 12.30 -31.82
CA VAL A 511 31.89 12.52 -31.52
C VAL A 511 32.12 12.17 -30.06
N GLU A 512 33.04 11.25 -29.78
CA GLU A 512 33.44 10.85 -28.43
C GLU A 512 34.78 11.46 -28.05
N MET A 513 34.87 12.06 -26.86
CA MET A 513 36.12 12.56 -26.30
C MET A 513 36.14 12.48 -24.77
N LYS A 514 37.33 12.31 -24.19
CA LYS A 514 37.54 12.38 -22.74
C LYS A 514 38.24 13.67 -22.34
N PHE A 515 37.78 14.30 -21.26
CA PHE A 515 38.47 15.40 -20.60
C PHE A 515 39.12 14.92 -19.30
N ILE A 516 40.39 15.25 -19.07
CA ILE A 516 41.16 14.76 -17.90
C ILE A 516 41.01 15.70 -16.70
N SER A 517 40.76 16.98 -16.93
CA SER A 517 40.77 18.04 -15.90
C SER A 517 39.49 18.16 -15.07
N LEU A 518 38.50 17.30 -15.32
CA LEU A 518 37.14 17.42 -14.77
C LEU A 518 36.67 16.09 -14.18
N ASN A 519 35.84 16.17 -13.14
CA ASN A 519 34.97 15.06 -12.71
C ASN A 519 33.57 15.27 -13.27
N VAL A 520 32.75 14.21 -13.24
CA VAL A 520 31.39 14.24 -13.82
C VAL A 520 30.52 15.32 -13.17
N GLU A 521 30.63 15.48 -11.85
CA GLU A 521 29.88 16.48 -11.09
C GLU A 521 30.21 17.92 -11.51
N GLU A 522 31.44 18.15 -11.99
CA GLU A 522 31.91 19.47 -12.45
C GLU A 522 31.54 19.75 -13.91
N MET A 523 31.15 18.73 -14.68
CA MET A 523 30.74 18.86 -16.08
C MET A 523 29.26 19.27 -16.21
N PHE A 524 28.43 18.96 -15.21
CA PHE A 524 27.00 19.34 -15.20
C PHE A 524 26.73 20.84 -14.99
N ASP A 525 27.77 21.68 -15.02
CA ASP A 525 27.61 23.13 -15.08
C ASP A 525 27.15 23.55 -16.49
N GLU A 526 26.01 24.24 -16.57
CA GLU A 526 25.42 24.71 -17.83
C GLU A 526 26.40 25.56 -18.64
N ALA A 527 27.25 26.35 -17.98
CA ALA A 527 28.26 27.15 -18.65
C ALA A 527 29.29 26.28 -19.40
N LYS A 528 29.73 25.18 -18.79
CA LYS A 528 30.71 24.26 -19.38
C LYS A 528 30.13 23.43 -20.53
N ILE A 529 28.90 22.95 -20.37
CA ILE A 529 28.20 22.25 -21.46
C ILE A 529 28.06 23.18 -22.65
N LYS A 530 27.66 24.44 -22.42
CA LYS A 530 27.55 25.45 -23.47
C LYS A 530 28.89 25.74 -24.13
N ASP A 531 29.96 25.92 -23.37
CA ASP A 531 31.30 26.16 -23.91
C ASP A 531 31.78 25.02 -24.83
N VAL A 532 31.54 23.77 -24.45
CA VAL A 532 31.87 22.61 -25.30
C VAL A 532 31.02 22.62 -26.57
N LEU A 533 29.70 22.84 -26.45
CA LEU A 533 28.82 22.89 -27.62
C LEU A 533 29.21 24.02 -28.58
N GLU A 534 29.56 25.21 -28.08
CA GLU A 534 30.03 26.36 -28.88
C GLU A 534 31.32 26.03 -29.65
N ILE A 535 32.27 25.29 -29.06
CA ILE A 535 33.48 24.84 -29.76
C ILE A 535 33.12 23.95 -30.96
N PHE A 536 32.16 23.06 -30.78
CA PHE A 536 31.72 22.18 -31.86
C PHE A 536 30.85 22.88 -32.89
N SER A 537 29.90 23.75 -32.51
CA SER A 537 29.05 24.46 -33.48
C SER A 537 29.83 25.46 -34.32
N ASP A 538 30.72 26.22 -33.70
CA ASP A 538 31.29 27.42 -34.34
C ASP A 538 32.57 27.13 -35.12
N ARG A 539 33.28 26.04 -34.78
CA ARG A 539 34.64 25.80 -35.26
C ARG A 539 34.90 24.40 -35.78
N LEU A 540 34.38 23.36 -35.13
CA LEU A 540 34.72 21.97 -35.51
C LEU A 540 33.66 21.35 -36.42
N TRP A 541 32.37 21.53 -36.16
CA TRP A 541 31.24 20.89 -36.86
C TRP A 541 30.38 21.95 -37.58
N ILE A 542 31.01 22.71 -38.48
CA ILE A 542 30.36 23.79 -39.22
C ILE A 542 29.24 23.21 -40.09
N GLY A 543 28.01 23.74 -39.94
CA GLY A 543 26.82 23.31 -40.71
C GLY A 543 25.90 22.32 -40.00
N SER A 544 26.13 22.01 -38.72
CA SER A 544 25.18 21.27 -37.88
C SER A 544 24.42 22.20 -36.93
N ASP A 545 23.13 22.40 -37.20
CA ASP A 545 22.25 23.25 -36.37
C ASP A 545 21.71 22.51 -35.12
N ASN A 546 21.74 21.18 -35.14
CA ASN A 546 21.20 20.30 -34.09
C ASN A 546 22.31 19.53 -33.38
N ILE A 547 23.13 20.24 -32.59
CA ILE A 547 24.19 19.62 -31.77
C ILE A 547 23.71 19.53 -30.32
N TYR A 548 23.83 18.36 -29.71
CA TYR A 548 23.59 18.19 -28.28
C TYR A 548 24.47 17.10 -27.68
N VAL A 549 24.59 17.11 -26.35
CA VAL A 549 25.37 16.10 -25.62
C VAL A 549 24.55 14.83 -25.49
N THR A 550 25.06 13.72 -26.02
CA THR A 550 24.37 12.42 -26.00
C THR A 550 24.75 11.55 -24.80
N LEU A 551 25.99 11.69 -24.32
CA LEU A 551 26.49 10.94 -23.16
C LEU A 551 27.42 11.84 -22.34
N ILE A 552 27.24 11.80 -21.02
CA ILE A 552 28.23 12.25 -20.04
C ILE A 552 28.43 11.07 -19.09
N ALA A 553 29.63 10.53 -19.01
CA ALA A 553 29.90 9.36 -18.19
C ALA A 553 31.27 9.43 -17.50
N ALA A 554 31.35 8.88 -16.29
CA ALA A 554 32.63 8.69 -15.62
C ALA A 554 33.35 7.50 -16.28
N PRO A 555 34.70 7.53 -16.38
CA PRO A 555 35.48 6.40 -16.81
C PRO A 555 35.13 5.10 -16.07
N SER A 556 34.90 5.14 -14.74
CA SER A 556 34.51 3.96 -13.97
C SER A 556 33.16 3.37 -14.36
N ASP A 557 32.18 4.21 -14.73
CA ASP A 557 30.83 3.77 -15.13
C ASP A 557 30.84 3.04 -16.48
N VAL A 558 31.80 3.38 -17.36
CA VAL A 558 31.98 2.76 -18.69
C VAL A 558 33.05 1.65 -18.70
N GLY A 559 33.43 1.15 -17.51
CA GLY A 559 34.38 0.04 -17.36
C GLY A 559 35.86 0.43 -17.50
N GLY A 560 36.18 1.71 -17.43
CA GLY A 560 37.52 2.26 -17.34
C GLY A 560 38.14 2.13 -15.95
N ARG A 561 39.44 2.39 -15.84
CA ARG A 561 40.18 2.36 -14.58
C ARG A 561 40.26 3.75 -13.96
N LEU A 562 40.29 3.79 -12.62
CA LEU A 562 40.62 5.00 -11.88
C LEU A 562 42.06 5.45 -12.18
N PRO A 563 42.36 6.76 -12.07
CA PRO A 563 43.72 7.27 -12.20
C PRO A 563 44.69 6.59 -11.24
N ILE A 564 45.95 6.44 -11.68
CA ILE A 564 47.02 5.85 -10.86
C ILE A 564 47.40 6.79 -9.71
N ASP A 565 47.37 8.10 -9.93
CA ASP A 565 47.57 9.10 -8.88
C ASP A 565 46.22 9.45 -8.24
N PRO A 566 46.01 9.23 -6.93
CA PRO A 566 44.79 9.61 -6.23
C PRO A 566 44.48 11.11 -6.23
N LYS A 567 45.46 11.96 -6.55
CA LYS A 567 45.27 13.42 -6.67
C LYS A 567 44.72 13.84 -8.04
N ASP A 568 44.84 12.98 -9.05
CA ASP A 568 44.28 13.24 -10.36
C ASP A 568 42.75 13.07 -10.31
N LYS A 569 42.06 13.92 -11.08
CA LYS A 569 40.63 13.73 -11.33
C LYS A 569 40.38 12.51 -12.21
N GLU A 570 39.20 11.91 -12.07
CA GLU A 570 38.83 10.70 -12.80
C GLU A 570 38.80 10.94 -14.32
N GLY A 571 38.39 12.14 -14.71
CA GLY A 571 38.09 12.52 -16.08
C GLY A 571 36.62 12.29 -16.43
N VAL A 572 36.17 12.83 -17.56
CA VAL A 572 34.78 12.73 -18.03
C VAL A 572 34.78 12.36 -19.50
N PHE A 573 34.04 11.32 -19.87
CA PHE A 573 33.71 11.02 -21.26
C PHE A 573 32.48 11.83 -21.68
N ILE A 574 32.58 12.48 -22.83
CA ILE A 574 31.51 13.24 -23.44
C ILE A 574 31.29 12.74 -24.85
N ARG A 575 30.03 12.49 -25.19
CA ARG A 575 29.61 12.29 -26.58
C ARG A 575 28.72 13.43 -27.03
N ILE A 576 28.96 13.89 -28.24
CA ILE A 576 28.21 14.98 -28.85
C ILE A 576 27.62 14.45 -30.15
N GLY A 577 26.30 14.48 -30.24
CA GLY A 577 25.55 13.92 -31.35
C GLY A 577 24.96 14.98 -32.26
N SER A 578 24.89 14.66 -33.55
CA SER A 578 24.10 15.39 -34.53
C SER A 578 23.49 14.46 -35.57
N THR A 579 22.47 14.96 -36.26
CA THR A 579 21.88 14.31 -37.44
C THR A 579 22.68 14.58 -38.72
N ASN A 580 23.51 15.62 -38.71
CA ASN A 580 24.25 16.09 -39.88
C ASN A 580 25.57 15.32 -40.02
N VAL A 581 26.09 15.23 -41.25
CA VAL A 581 27.37 14.54 -41.53
C VAL A 581 28.54 15.33 -40.92
N PHE A 582 29.64 14.65 -40.58
CA PHE A 582 30.86 15.29 -40.10
C PHE A 582 31.42 16.31 -41.11
N SER A 583 31.90 17.44 -40.59
CA SER A 583 32.66 18.45 -41.34
C SER A 583 34.04 17.91 -41.78
N GLN A 584 34.67 18.57 -42.75
CA GLN A 584 36.05 18.23 -43.13
C GLN A 584 37.04 18.47 -41.97
N ASP A 585 36.82 19.50 -41.15
CA ASP A 585 37.67 19.79 -39.98
C ASP A 585 37.69 18.65 -38.96
N LEU A 586 36.54 17.99 -38.71
CA LEU A 586 36.47 16.82 -37.83
C LEU A 586 37.17 15.60 -38.44
N LEU A 587 37.04 15.40 -39.74
CA LEU A 587 37.72 14.30 -40.46
C LEU A 587 39.24 14.49 -40.48
N ASP A 588 39.72 15.72 -40.65
CA ASP A 588 41.14 16.04 -40.58
C ASP A 588 41.68 15.92 -39.15
N LEU A 589 40.89 16.32 -38.15
CA LEU A 589 41.22 16.11 -36.73
C LEU A 589 41.36 14.62 -36.39
N GLU A 590 40.48 13.75 -36.91
CA GLU A 590 40.62 12.29 -36.74
C GLU A 590 41.94 11.76 -37.31
N ARG A 591 42.35 12.23 -38.51
CA ARG A 591 43.64 11.87 -39.13
C ARG A 591 44.85 12.35 -38.33
N GLU A 592 44.78 13.52 -37.71
CA GLU A 592 45.83 14.02 -36.81
C GLU A 592 45.97 13.13 -35.57
N VAL A 593 44.84 12.76 -34.96
CA VAL A 593 44.76 11.96 -33.74
C VAL A 593 45.24 10.52 -33.97
N GLU A 594 44.97 9.92 -35.14
CA GLU A 594 45.40 8.55 -35.46
C GLU A 594 46.90 8.31 -35.28
N ARG A 595 47.73 9.34 -35.52
CA ARG A 595 49.19 9.27 -35.30
C ARG A 595 49.58 9.10 -33.82
N ILE A 596 48.67 9.42 -32.90
CA ILE A 596 48.91 9.50 -31.46
C ILE A 596 48.18 8.38 -30.70
N LYS A 597 47.15 7.76 -31.30
CA LYS A 597 46.34 6.66 -30.69
C LYS A 597 47.18 5.50 -30.14
N ASN A 598 48.35 5.21 -30.72
CA ASN A 598 49.22 4.10 -30.31
C ASN A 598 50.09 4.38 -29.08
N ARG A 599 49.97 5.55 -28.43
CA ARG A 599 50.78 5.90 -27.23
C ARG A 599 50.04 5.59 -25.93
N ASN A 600 50.64 4.76 -25.06
CA ASN A 600 50.10 4.44 -23.74
C ASN A 600 51.19 4.65 -22.65
N PRO A 601 51.03 5.56 -21.69
CA PRO A 601 49.89 6.48 -21.49
C PRO A 601 49.86 7.63 -22.51
N CYS A 602 48.67 8.18 -22.76
CA CYS A 602 48.53 9.33 -23.66
C CYS A 602 49.29 10.56 -23.12
N PRO A 603 50.05 11.29 -23.95
CA PRO A 603 50.83 12.44 -23.49
C PRO A 603 49.93 13.61 -23.03
N ARG A 604 49.95 13.90 -21.71
CA ARG A 604 49.05 14.88 -21.07
C ARG A 604 49.36 16.37 -21.32
N LYS A 605 50.59 16.73 -21.71
CA LYS A 605 51.05 18.14 -21.73
C LYS A 605 51.55 18.64 -23.09
N TYR A 606 51.47 17.82 -24.13
CA TYR A 606 52.01 18.15 -25.46
C TYR A 606 50.89 18.65 -26.37
N LYS A 607 51.12 19.71 -27.17
CA LYS A 607 50.18 20.13 -28.20
C LYS A 607 50.10 19.02 -29.27
N ALA A 608 49.03 18.24 -29.20
CA ALA A 608 48.88 17.02 -29.99
C ALA A 608 48.18 17.30 -31.33
N THR A 609 47.26 18.26 -31.37
CA THR A 609 46.43 18.56 -32.55
C THR A 609 46.31 20.05 -32.82
N THR A 610 45.83 20.40 -34.02
CA THR A 610 45.51 21.76 -34.43
C THR A 610 44.38 22.37 -33.62
N ALA A 611 43.43 21.56 -33.13
CA ALA A 611 42.26 22.00 -32.35
C ALA A 611 42.51 22.20 -30.85
N GLU A 612 43.66 21.81 -30.30
CA GLU A 612 43.89 21.82 -28.84
C GLU A 612 43.78 23.20 -28.18
N TYR A 613 44.11 24.28 -28.89
CA TYR A 613 43.99 25.63 -28.34
C TYR A 613 42.53 26.06 -28.11
N LEU A 614 41.57 25.47 -28.85
CA LEU A 614 40.14 25.77 -28.71
C LEU A 614 39.59 25.25 -27.38
N PHE A 615 40.04 24.08 -26.95
CA PHE A 615 39.65 23.48 -25.68
C PHE A 615 40.38 24.14 -24.51
N ARG A 616 41.69 24.37 -24.64
CA ARG A 616 42.49 25.00 -23.57
C ARG A 616 42.11 26.45 -23.26
N SER A 617 41.63 27.21 -24.25
CA SER A 617 41.17 28.59 -24.02
C SER A 617 39.92 28.66 -23.13
N LYS A 618 39.17 27.56 -23.03
CA LYS A 618 37.99 27.36 -22.19
C LYS A 618 38.25 26.42 -20.99
N ASP A 619 39.52 26.22 -20.62
CA ASP A 619 39.97 25.37 -19.50
C ASP A 619 39.64 23.86 -19.61
N PHE A 620 39.47 23.36 -20.84
CA PHE A 620 39.31 21.94 -21.13
C PHE A 620 40.64 21.29 -21.56
N TYR A 621 40.97 20.15 -20.95
CA TYR A 621 42.15 19.36 -21.27
C TYR A 621 41.74 18.01 -21.88
N PRO A 622 41.62 17.93 -23.22
CA PRO A 622 41.19 16.72 -23.91
C PRO A 622 42.29 15.65 -23.92
N ASP A 623 41.87 14.39 -23.74
CA ASP A 623 42.68 13.21 -24.01
C ASP A 623 42.50 12.82 -25.47
N TRP A 624 43.41 13.27 -26.32
CA TRP A 624 43.33 13.01 -27.75
C TRP A 624 43.38 11.52 -28.11
N CYS A 625 44.00 10.65 -27.29
CA CYS A 625 44.01 9.21 -27.56
C CYS A 625 42.62 8.57 -27.44
N SER A 626 41.69 9.23 -26.75
CA SER A 626 40.28 8.82 -26.61
C SER A 626 39.36 9.37 -27.70
N PHE A 627 39.82 10.32 -28.53
CA PHE A 627 38.99 10.99 -29.52
C PHE A 627 38.61 10.04 -30.67
N ARG A 628 37.30 9.93 -30.96
CA ARG A 628 36.74 9.03 -31.98
C ARG A 628 35.50 9.62 -32.63
N LEU A 629 35.34 9.39 -33.94
CA LEU A 629 34.11 9.67 -34.67
C LEU A 629 33.28 8.38 -34.81
N ILE A 630 32.03 8.41 -34.35
CA ILE A 630 31.09 7.28 -34.40
C ILE A 630 30.14 7.50 -35.58
N ARG A 631 30.15 6.54 -36.51
CA ARG A 631 29.33 6.53 -37.73
C ARG A 631 28.19 5.50 -37.59
N PRO A 632 27.04 5.70 -38.26
CA PRO A 632 25.98 4.71 -38.27
C PRO A 632 26.45 3.42 -38.97
N LEU A 633 26.02 2.26 -38.46
CA LEU A 633 26.30 0.96 -39.07
C LEU A 633 25.50 0.81 -40.37
N ASP A 634 26.17 0.65 -41.51
CA ASP A 634 25.50 0.38 -42.79
C ASP A 634 24.83 -1.01 -42.76
N SER A 635 23.61 -1.08 -43.29
CA SER A 635 22.73 -2.25 -43.32
C SER A 635 23.14 -3.35 -44.32
N ASN A 636 24.39 -3.36 -44.76
CA ASN A 636 24.98 -4.46 -45.52
C ASN A 636 26.13 -5.05 -44.69
N GLY A 637 25.93 -6.29 -44.22
CA GLY A 637 26.90 -7.03 -43.40
C GLY A 637 28.18 -7.39 -44.14
N GLU A 638 29.05 -6.41 -44.37
CA GLU A 638 30.47 -6.64 -44.61
C GLU A 638 31.26 -5.93 -43.51
N SER A 639 31.66 -6.73 -42.53
CA SER A 639 32.70 -6.40 -41.58
C SER A 639 33.97 -6.02 -42.32
N SER A 640 34.28 -4.72 -42.40
CA SER A 640 35.67 -4.27 -42.47
C SER A 640 36.29 -4.41 -41.07
N GLU A 641 36.41 -5.67 -40.62
CA GLU A 641 37.45 -6.10 -39.70
C GLU A 641 38.79 -5.91 -40.43
N SER A 642 39.26 -4.67 -40.50
CA SER A 642 40.66 -4.38 -40.77
C SER A 642 41.37 -4.24 -39.42
N THR A 643 41.78 -5.40 -38.90
CA THR A 643 42.96 -5.60 -38.06
C THR A 643 43.24 -4.50 -37.01
N ILE A 644 42.40 -4.39 -35.97
CA ILE A 644 42.84 -3.79 -34.71
C ILE A 644 43.23 -4.93 -33.79
N SER A 645 44.51 -5.25 -33.85
CA SER A 645 45.25 -6.01 -32.83
C SER A 645 44.79 -5.66 -31.42
N GLU A 646 44.73 -6.68 -30.56
CA GLU A 646 44.40 -6.71 -29.13
C GLU A 646 45.29 -5.82 -28.22
N ALA A 647 45.54 -4.56 -28.60
CA ALA A 647 46.44 -3.63 -27.92
C ALA A 647 45.91 -2.19 -27.84
N SER A 648 44.59 -1.99 -27.67
CA SER A 648 44.05 -0.70 -27.24
C SER A 648 43.19 -0.85 -25.97
N THR A 649 43.76 -0.44 -24.85
CA THR A 649 43.19 -0.53 -23.48
C THR A 649 42.15 0.54 -23.16
N THR A 650 41.32 0.96 -24.12
CA THR A 650 40.21 1.89 -23.86
C THR A 650 38.87 1.28 -24.28
N PRO A 651 37.97 0.97 -23.34
CA PRO A 651 36.70 0.33 -23.66
C PRO A 651 35.84 1.27 -24.51
N ILE A 652 35.29 0.73 -25.60
CA ILE A 652 34.19 1.34 -26.34
C ILE A 652 32.96 1.22 -25.44
N TYR A 653 32.28 2.33 -25.11
CA TYR A 653 30.92 2.23 -24.59
C TYR A 653 30.04 1.68 -25.70
N LYS A 654 29.79 0.37 -25.65
CA LYS A 654 28.69 -0.29 -26.32
C LYS A 654 27.50 -0.17 -25.37
N PRO A 655 26.42 0.54 -25.73
CA PRO A 655 25.18 0.40 -24.97
C PRO A 655 24.85 -1.10 -24.93
N PRO A 656 24.50 -1.67 -23.77
CA PRO A 656 24.12 -3.06 -23.71
C PRO A 656 22.93 -3.25 -24.66
N VAL A 657 23.13 -4.06 -25.69
CA VAL A 657 22.10 -4.41 -26.69
C VAL A 657 20.81 -4.76 -25.95
N GLU A 658 19.75 -4.05 -26.29
CA GLU A 658 18.37 -4.33 -25.88
C GLU A 658 17.98 -5.72 -26.37
N ASN A 659 18.20 -6.71 -25.53
CA ASN A 659 17.49 -7.98 -25.60
C ASN A 659 16.74 -8.15 -24.27
N TYR A 660 15.88 -7.18 -23.95
CA TYR A 660 14.96 -7.27 -22.81
C TYR A 660 13.57 -7.81 -23.18
N ASP A 661 13.30 -8.05 -24.47
CA ASP A 661 12.01 -8.60 -24.90
C ASP A 661 11.80 -10.10 -24.61
N ASN A 662 12.75 -10.79 -23.97
CA ASN A 662 12.59 -12.22 -23.63
C ASN A 662 13.11 -12.64 -22.25
N ILE A 663 13.34 -11.70 -21.32
CA ILE A 663 13.64 -12.08 -19.93
C ILE A 663 12.42 -11.82 -19.06
N ASN A 664 11.55 -12.81 -19.06
CA ASN A 664 10.46 -12.97 -18.11
C ASN A 664 11.06 -13.09 -16.69
N TRP A 665 11.17 -11.98 -15.95
CA TRP A 665 11.58 -11.99 -14.52
C TRP A 665 10.55 -12.71 -13.62
N ARG A 666 9.40 -13.09 -14.19
CA ARG A 666 8.46 -14.02 -13.57
C ARG A 666 8.89 -15.47 -13.83
N SER A 667 9.49 -16.04 -12.79
CA SER A 667 9.67 -17.47 -12.53
C SER A 667 10.41 -18.30 -13.59
N LYS A 668 11.74 -18.25 -13.57
CA LYS A 668 12.49 -19.52 -13.59
C LYS A 668 12.68 -19.93 -12.12
N PRO A 669 12.15 -21.08 -11.65
CA PRO A 669 12.55 -21.59 -10.36
C PRO A 669 14.06 -21.81 -10.43
N PHE A 670 14.81 -21.07 -9.63
CA PHE A 670 16.21 -21.42 -9.39
C PHE A 670 16.24 -22.90 -9.00
N PRO A 671 17.21 -23.70 -9.48
CA PRO A 671 17.33 -25.07 -9.01
C PRO A 671 17.44 -25.00 -7.48
N ASN A 672 16.44 -25.55 -6.78
CA ASN A 672 16.48 -25.65 -5.34
C ASN A 672 17.71 -26.48 -5.02
N ARG A 673 18.74 -25.82 -4.48
CA ARG A 673 19.93 -26.51 -4.00
C ARG A 673 19.46 -27.42 -2.87
N ASP A 674 19.66 -28.71 -3.05
CA ASP A 674 19.23 -29.70 -2.08
C ASP A 674 20.16 -29.65 -0.86
N TYR A 675 19.70 -28.99 0.21
CA TYR A 675 20.43 -28.83 1.46
C TYR A 675 20.30 -30.05 2.38
N THR A 676 19.69 -31.15 1.94
CA THR A 676 19.53 -32.36 2.78
C THR A 676 20.88 -32.88 3.27
N LEU A 677 21.90 -32.93 2.42
CA LEU A 677 23.25 -33.34 2.82
C LEU A 677 23.89 -32.35 3.79
N ASP A 678 23.74 -31.05 3.56
CA ASP A 678 24.31 -30.00 4.42
C ASP A 678 23.67 -30.03 5.82
N ILE A 679 22.36 -30.28 5.90
CA ILE A 679 21.62 -30.45 7.16
C ILE A 679 22.04 -31.74 7.88
N MET A 680 22.22 -32.83 7.13
CA MET A 680 22.69 -34.11 7.69
C MET A 680 24.09 -33.97 8.32
N TYR A 681 25.03 -33.32 7.64
CA TYR A 681 26.39 -33.10 8.15
C TYR A 681 26.46 -32.07 9.28
N SER A 682 25.69 -30.97 9.19
CA SER A 682 25.81 -29.86 10.15
C SER A 682 25.00 -30.06 11.43
N PHE A 683 23.87 -30.76 11.37
CA PHE A 683 22.95 -30.87 12.51
C PHE A 683 22.75 -32.31 12.99
N VAL A 684 22.47 -33.24 12.08
CA VAL A 684 22.06 -34.60 12.47
C VAL A 684 23.22 -35.40 13.04
N ILE A 685 24.36 -35.44 12.34
CA ILE A 685 25.55 -36.20 12.79
C ILE A 685 26.08 -35.65 14.14
N PRO A 686 26.28 -34.32 14.32
CA PRO A 686 26.73 -33.79 15.61
C PRO A 686 25.72 -34.04 16.75
N SER A 687 24.41 -34.00 16.47
CA SER A 687 23.39 -34.28 17.49
C SER A 687 23.41 -35.74 17.94
N ILE A 688 23.58 -36.69 17.01
CA ILE A 688 23.70 -38.12 17.34
C ILE A 688 24.97 -38.38 18.15
N MET A 689 26.10 -37.77 17.75
CA MET A 689 27.35 -37.83 18.53
C MET A 689 27.17 -37.23 19.93
N GLY A 690 26.49 -36.09 20.04
CA GLY A 690 26.17 -35.45 21.33
C GLY A 690 25.33 -36.35 22.23
N ILE A 691 24.29 -37.00 21.68
CA ILE A 691 23.45 -37.95 22.42
C ILE A 691 24.26 -39.15 22.91
N MET A 692 25.15 -39.70 22.08
CA MET A 692 26.03 -40.82 22.48
C MET A 692 27.01 -40.41 23.58
N VAL A 693 27.56 -39.20 23.51
CA VAL A 693 28.44 -38.69 24.56
C VAL A 693 27.67 -38.50 25.87
N ILE A 694 26.48 -37.88 25.82
CA ILE A 694 25.64 -37.68 27.01
C ILE A 694 25.19 -39.00 27.63
N SER A 695 24.81 -40.00 26.81
CA SER A 695 24.39 -41.31 27.32
C SER A 695 25.56 -42.07 27.96
N SER A 696 26.77 -41.99 27.39
CA SER A 696 27.97 -42.60 27.96
C SER A 696 28.38 -41.93 29.27
N LEU A 697 28.35 -40.60 29.34
CA LEU A 697 28.61 -39.83 30.56
C LEU A 697 27.57 -40.15 31.64
N SER A 698 26.30 -40.28 31.27
CA SER A 698 25.24 -40.67 32.20
C SER A 698 25.49 -42.07 32.76
N CYS A 699 25.85 -43.05 31.92
CA CYS A 699 26.20 -44.39 32.39
C CYS A 699 27.40 -44.40 33.34
N LEU A 700 28.45 -43.61 33.06
CA LEU A 700 29.61 -43.49 33.94
C LEU A 700 29.26 -42.85 35.28
N LEU A 701 28.42 -41.80 35.28
CA LEU A 701 27.94 -41.15 36.49
C LEU A 701 27.09 -42.08 37.35
N PHE A 702 26.16 -42.83 36.73
CA PHE A 702 25.35 -43.83 37.44
C PHE A 702 26.21 -44.99 37.97
N HIS A 703 27.25 -45.40 37.26
CA HIS A 703 28.17 -46.44 37.75
C HIS A 703 28.97 -45.96 38.96
N ARG A 704 29.41 -44.69 38.95
CA ARG A 704 30.12 -44.06 40.07
C ARG A 704 29.23 -43.91 41.31
N GLU A 705 27.96 -43.53 41.13
CA GLU A 705 27.00 -43.43 42.23
C GLU A 705 26.71 -44.82 42.86
N ASN A 706 26.66 -45.87 42.05
CA ASN A 706 26.53 -47.25 42.56
C ASN A 706 27.77 -47.72 43.33
N LEU A 707 28.97 -47.35 42.88
CA LEU A 707 30.21 -47.65 43.61
C LEU A 707 30.27 -46.91 44.96
N GLU A 708 29.83 -45.66 45.02
CA GLU A 708 29.74 -44.90 46.27
C GLU A 708 28.73 -45.52 47.25
N LYS A 709 27.58 -46.00 46.77
CA LYS A 709 26.60 -46.73 47.59
C LYS A 709 27.15 -48.07 48.12
N GLN A 710 27.84 -48.85 47.30
CA GLN A 710 28.50 -50.08 47.76
C GLN A 710 29.61 -49.83 48.79
N THR A 711 30.34 -48.72 48.65
CA THR A 711 31.40 -48.34 49.60
C THR A 711 30.80 -47.90 50.95
N GLN A 712 29.65 -47.23 50.94
CA GLN A 712 28.91 -46.88 52.17
C GLN A 712 28.30 -48.10 52.87
N GLU A 713 27.78 -49.07 52.14
CA GLU A 713 27.27 -50.33 52.72
C GLU A 713 28.38 -51.19 53.35
N MET A 714 29.57 -51.25 52.74
CA MET A 714 30.73 -51.92 53.34
C MET A 714 31.18 -51.25 54.64
N SER A 715 31.15 -49.91 54.70
CA SER A 715 31.47 -49.13 55.91
C SER A 715 30.48 -49.39 57.05
N ALA A 716 29.18 -49.47 56.74
CA ALA A 716 28.14 -49.78 57.72
C ALA A 716 28.29 -51.19 58.32
N SER A 717 28.59 -52.20 57.48
CA SER A 717 28.84 -53.58 57.93
C SER A 717 30.07 -53.69 58.85
N GLN A 718 31.14 -52.94 58.56
CA GLN A 718 32.31 -52.89 59.44
C GLN A 718 32.00 -52.22 60.79
N THR A 719 31.11 -51.22 60.79
CA THR A 719 30.69 -50.50 62.00
C THR A 719 29.78 -51.37 62.90
N GLU A 720 28.89 -52.19 62.31
CA GLU A 720 28.13 -53.19 63.07
C GLU A 720 29.01 -54.27 63.69
N LYS A 721 30.04 -54.73 62.97
CA LYS A 721 31.04 -55.67 63.52
C LYS A 721 31.76 -55.08 64.73
N TYR A 722 32.15 -53.81 64.66
CA TYR A 722 32.80 -53.12 65.78
C TYR A 722 31.88 -52.98 67.00
N ASN A 723 30.61 -52.64 66.78
CA ASN A 723 29.60 -52.54 67.84
C ASN A 723 29.21 -53.90 68.46
N SER A 724 29.32 -54.99 67.70
CA SER A 724 29.11 -56.35 68.21
C SER A 724 30.23 -56.84 69.13
N ILE A 725 31.47 -56.42 68.87
CA ILE A 725 32.64 -56.71 69.73
C ILE A 725 32.60 -55.87 71.00
N GLN A 726 31.99 -54.68 70.97
CA GLN A 726 31.82 -53.83 72.15
C GLN A 726 30.66 -54.28 73.08
N ARG A 727 29.82 -55.21 72.62
CA ARG A 727 28.69 -55.79 73.38
C ARG A 727 28.96 -57.21 73.90
N ALA A 728 30.11 -57.80 73.56
CA ALA A 728 30.64 -59.02 74.16
C ALA A 728 31.68 -58.65 75.23
#